data_AF-A0A3D5D7A1-F1
#
_entry.id   AF-A0A3D5D7A1-F1
#
_cell.length_a   1.000
_cell.length_b   1.000
_cell.length_c   1.000
_cell.angle_alpha   90.00
_cell.angle_beta   90.00
_cell.angle_gamma   90.00
#
_symmetry.space_group_name_H-M   'P 1'
#
loop_
_entity.id
_entity.type
_entity.pdbx_description
1 polymer ?
#
loop_
_entity_poly.entity_id
_entity_poly.type
_entity_poly.pdbx_seq_one_letter_code
_entity_poly.pdbx_strand_id
1 'polypeptide(L)'
;PLFDALSDIEVLAIFAEPDSEKRRTAHELVQAEFSRISGKTAEDEWLKYLHEGYLADSAAAVIESPTISQGPVTLNGSAAAKDNLEVIFARDLSVDDGRFANNGWCQEVPDPITKIVWDNVISVSRKTAEELGLENGKVATVSLGGKPPVEGAIWVQPGQADNTLSLPLGYGRRGQLRIASFKYEGSGPKVGGFDAYKIRPETNTNFSSGGKITGTDKEYPISSTQEHWSMEGRAIVRETTMSDKTLQPYFKALAEEEEYQGPEDEKTVFPKNMGIKSHAIDKGEIYEHPYREKPELASDMHQWGMSVDLGACMGCNACVVACQSENNIPIVGKEQVAKGREMHWMRIDRYYTGRNHIVDPAHPDSTSRPQTAGDDEQHLEDWIDDPQVVNQPMSCQHCESAPCESVCPVNATVHDEEGLNVMAYNRCVGTRYCSNNCAWKVRRFNYFDYHKRPLEDLYDSAVVNPSILFDWLESREKPSRDEDEWDLLKLVKNPQVSVRMRGVMEKCTYCVQRIEAAKIKKKMAAGGGSVAHGDVQVTDRDGLLAACQQACAAEAITFGNLLDKDSAVVAEKASPLTYEVMGYLDTHPRTTYHGRVRNPNPDMPDAYDKPFSYTEYHPDEHGHEGHDHDHDGHGAGDKDGH
;
A
#
# COMPACT_ATOMS: atom_id res chain seq x y z
N PRO A 1 -29.02 -13.93 9.05
CA PRO A 1 -28.73 -12.54 9.48
C PRO A 1 -28.27 -12.54 10.95
N LEU A 2 -27.24 -11.77 11.32
CA LEU A 2 -26.82 -11.67 12.74
C LEU A 2 -27.83 -10.89 13.60
N PHE A 3 -28.56 -9.96 12.98
CA PHE A 3 -29.63 -9.18 13.57
C PHE A 3 -30.93 -9.44 12.82
N ASP A 4 -32.06 -9.05 13.42
CA ASP A 4 -33.37 -9.10 12.78
C ASP A 4 -33.45 -8.05 11.65
N ALA A 5 -33.03 -8.48 10.45
CA ALA A 5 -32.85 -7.62 9.28
C ALA A 5 -33.48 -8.26 8.03
N LEU A 6 -34.02 -7.41 7.16
CA LEU A 6 -34.53 -7.75 5.84
C LEU A 6 -33.56 -7.27 4.77
N SER A 7 -33.36 -8.07 3.73
CA SER A 7 -32.62 -7.65 2.53
C SER A 7 -33.43 -6.69 1.67
N ASP A 8 -32.75 -5.93 0.80
CA ASP A 8 -33.41 -5.00 -0.14
C ASP A 8 -34.45 -5.73 -1.03
N ILE A 9 -34.16 -6.98 -1.41
CA ILE A 9 -35.07 -7.83 -2.21
C ILE A 9 -36.35 -8.14 -1.43
N GLU A 10 -36.23 -8.50 -0.15
CA GLU A 10 -37.39 -8.79 0.71
C GLU A 10 -38.23 -7.54 0.98
N VAL A 11 -37.57 -6.40 1.18
CA VAL A 11 -38.26 -5.11 1.33
C VAL A 11 -39.05 -4.75 0.08
N LEU A 12 -38.44 -4.87 -1.10
CA LEU A 12 -39.13 -4.62 -2.37
C LEU A 12 -40.27 -5.60 -2.62
N ALA A 13 -40.11 -6.87 -2.25
CA ALA A 13 -41.16 -7.88 -2.39
C ALA A 13 -42.40 -7.55 -1.54
N ILE A 14 -42.21 -7.01 -0.33
CA ILE A 14 -43.32 -6.55 0.52
C ILE A 14 -44.13 -5.45 -0.17
N PHE A 15 -43.48 -4.54 -0.90
CA PHE A 15 -44.17 -3.49 -1.65
C PHE A 15 -44.80 -3.99 -2.96
N ALA A 16 -44.20 -4.97 -3.62
CA ALA A 16 -44.70 -5.53 -4.86
C ALA A 16 -45.90 -6.47 -4.64
N GLU A 17 -45.94 -7.18 -3.50
CA GLU A 17 -46.95 -8.17 -3.15
C GLU A 17 -47.62 -7.84 -1.79
N PRO A 18 -48.26 -6.66 -1.64
CA PRO A 18 -48.73 -6.17 -0.33
C PRO A 18 -49.83 -7.03 0.31
N ASP A 19 -50.62 -7.73 -0.51
CA ASP A 19 -51.74 -8.58 -0.08
C ASP A 19 -51.35 -10.08 0.04
N SER A 20 -50.08 -10.42 -0.14
CA SER A 20 -49.64 -11.82 -0.07
C SER A 20 -49.67 -12.33 1.36
N GLU A 21 -50.47 -13.38 1.62
CA GLU A 21 -50.53 -14.06 2.92
C GLU A 21 -49.19 -14.74 3.28
N LYS A 22 -48.36 -15.05 2.28
CA LYS A 22 -47.05 -15.69 2.47
C LYS A 22 -45.94 -14.82 1.89
N ARG A 23 -45.13 -14.24 2.78
CA ARG A 23 -43.90 -13.56 2.37
C ARG A 23 -42.92 -14.55 1.75
N ARG A 24 -42.55 -14.31 0.51
CA ARG A 24 -41.49 -15.03 -0.18
C ARG A 24 -40.14 -14.59 0.39
N THR A 25 -39.24 -15.56 0.57
CA THR A 25 -37.86 -15.29 0.99
C THR A 25 -37.03 -14.74 -0.16
N ALA A 26 -35.94 -14.03 0.14
CA ALA A 26 -34.97 -13.63 -0.89
C ALA A 26 -34.49 -14.81 -1.73
N HIS A 27 -34.30 -15.98 -1.12
CA HIS A 27 -33.88 -17.20 -1.80
C HIS A 27 -34.90 -17.65 -2.87
N GLU A 28 -36.18 -17.74 -2.51
CA GLU A 28 -37.26 -18.12 -3.44
C GLU A 28 -37.43 -17.11 -4.58
N LEU A 29 -37.19 -15.82 -4.33
CA LEU A 29 -37.26 -14.76 -5.33
C LEU A 29 -36.10 -14.85 -6.33
N VAL A 30 -34.86 -14.99 -5.83
CA VAL A 30 -33.66 -15.08 -6.67
C VAL A 30 -33.65 -16.37 -7.48
N GLN A 31 -34.05 -17.50 -6.90
CA GLN A 31 -34.10 -18.77 -7.62
C GLN A 31 -35.15 -18.76 -8.75
N ALA A 32 -36.30 -18.09 -8.52
CA ALA A 32 -37.31 -17.90 -9.55
C ALA A 32 -36.78 -17.02 -10.70
N GLU A 33 -36.04 -15.95 -10.39
CA GLU A 33 -35.45 -15.08 -11.40
C GLU A 33 -34.33 -15.77 -12.18
N PHE A 34 -33.48 -16.55 -11.51
CA PHE A 34 -32.50 -17.42 -12.16
C PHE A 34 -33.18 -18.36 -13.18
N SER A 35 -34.28 -19.01 -12.78
CA SER A 35 -35.03 -19.91 -13.66
C SER A 35 -35.62 -19.17 -14.87
N ARG A 36 -36.08 -17.93 -14.65
CA ARG A 36 -36.64 -17.07 -15.70
C ARG A 36 -35.57 -16.63 -16.71
N ILE A 37 -34.38 -16.24 -16.24
CA ILE A 37 -33.29 -15.74 -17.10
C ILE A 37 -32.60 -16.89 -17.83
N SER A 38 -32.29 -17.98 -17.13
CA SER A 38 -31.53 -19.10 -17.70
C SER A 38 -32.38 -20.08 -18.48
N GLY A 39 -33.70 -20.11 -18.24
CA GLY A 39 -34.61 -21.15 -18.74
C GLY A 39 -34.39 -22.52 -18.07
N LYS A 40 -33.53 -22.60 -17.05
CA LYS A 40 -33.18 -23.83 -16.34
C LYS A 40 -33.96 -23.93 -15.04
N THR A 41 -34.64 -25.05 -14.82
CA THR A 41 -35.44 -25.29 -13.61
C THR A 41 -34.93 -26.46 -12.77
N ALA A 42 -33.92 -27.18 -13.26
CA ALA A 42 -33.30 -28.29 -12.53
C ALA A 42 -32.49 -27.76 -11.33
N GLU A 43 -32.60 -28.45 -10.19
CA GLU A 43 -31.89 -28.10 -8.97
C GLU A 43 -30.36 -28.14 -9.16
N ASP A 44 -29.85 -29.13 -9.90
CA ASP A 44 -28.42 -29.26 -10.19
C ASP A 44 -27.84 -28.03 -10.92
N GLU A 45 -28.64 -27.37 -11.77
CA GLU A 45 -28.22 -26.15 -12.48
C GLU A 45 -28.16 -24.94 -11.54
N TRP A 46 -29.10 -24.86 -10.60
CA TRP A 46 -29.07 -23.85 -9.54
C TRP A 46 -27.86 -24.06 -8.61
N LEU A 47 -27.59 -25.31 -8.21
CA LEU A 47 -26.44 -25.65 -7.38
C LEU A 47 -25.13 -25.38 -8.11
N LYS A 48 -25.05 -25.68 -9.40
CA LYS A 48 -23.89 -25.34 -10.24
C LYS A 48 -23.67 -23.83 -10.31
N TYR A 49 -24.72 -23.05 -10.53
CA TYR A 49 -24.65 -21.58 -10.51
C TYR A 49 -24.15 -21.06 -9.16
N LEU A 50 -24.66 -21.59 -8.05
CA LEU A 50 -24.19 -21.22 -6.72
C LEU A 50 -22.73 -21.62 -6.47
N HIS A 51 -22.28 -22.75 -7.00
CA HIS A 51 -20.90 -23.24 -6.88
C HIS A 51 -19.91 -22.42 -7.72
N GLU A 52 -20.26 -22.12 -8.98
CA GLU A 52 -19.40 -21.35 -9.91
C GLU A 52 -19.42 -19.85 -9.60
N GLY A 53 -20.51 -19.35 -9.01
CA GLY A 53 -20.66 -17.95 -8.58
C GLY A 53 -21.08 -16.98 -9.70
N TYR A 54 -21.26 -17.46 -10.93
CA TYR A 54 -21.75 -16.68 -12.07
C TYR A 54 -22.61 -17.54 -13.00
N LEU A 55 -23.45 -16.89 -13.80
CA LEU A 55 -24.24 -17.56 -14.84
C LEU A 55 -23.47 -17.47 -16.16
N ALA A 56 -23.04 -18.62 -16.68
CA ALA A 56 -22.43 -18.68 -18.01
C ALA A 56 -23.40 -18.12 -19.07
N ASP A 57 -22.84 -17.49 -20.11
CA ASP A 57 -23.56 -16.93 -21.25
C ASP A 57 -24.59 -15.82 -20.93
N SER A 58 -24.55 -15.22 -19.73
CA SER A 58 -25.40 -14.10 -19.34
C SER A 58 -24.81 -12.71 -19.65
N ALA A 59 -23.76 -12.64 -20.46
CA ALA A 59 -23.13 -11.38 -20.83
C ALA A 59 -24.09 -10.50 -21.65
N ALA A 60 -23.99 -9.18 -21.48
CA ALA A 60 -24.77 -8.24 -22.29
C ALA A 60 -24.42 -8.39 -23.79
N ALA A 61 -25.43 -8.31 -24.66
CA ALA A 61 -25.22 -8.40 -26.10
C ALA A 61 -24.34 -7.26 -26.61
N VAL A 62 -23.31 -7.60 -27.39
CA VAL A 62 -22.42 -6.62 -28.01
C VAL A 62 -23.17 -5.88 -29.12
N ILE A 63 -23.11 -4.54 -29.10
CA ILE A 63 -23.62 -3.70 -30.18
C ILE A 63 -22.50 -3.48 -31.19
N GLU A 64 -22.48 -4.24 -32.29
CA GLU A 64 -21.39 -4.22 -33.30
C GLU A 64 -21.32 -2.94 -34.13
N SER A 65 -22.40 -2.16 -34.19
CA SER A 65 -22.46 -0.94 -35.01
C SER A 65 -23.27 0.14 -34.31
N PRO A 66 -22.69 0.80 -33.29
CA PRO A 66 -23.37 1.90 -32.63
C PRO A 66 -23.55 3.06 -33.61
N THR A 67 -24.78 3.56 -33.72
CA THR A 67 -25.04 4.81 -34.46
C THR A 67 -24.46 5.97 -33.66
N ILE A 68 -23.27 6.42 -34.02
CA ILE A 68 -22.66 7.63 -33.44
C ILE A 68 -23.31 8.84 -34.11
N SER A 69 -23.99 9.66 -33.32
CA SER A 69 -24.44 10.97 -33.78
C SER A 69 -23.23 11.83 -34.11
N GLN A 70 -22.95 12.04 -35.41
CA GLN A 70 -21.93 12.96 -35.91
C GLN A 70 -22.47 14.41 -35.82
N GLY A 71 -22.76 14.86 -34.59
CA GLY A 71 -23.15 16.23 -34.30
C GLY A 71 -21.95 17.04 -33.79
N PRO A 72 -21.92 18.37 -34.01
CA PRO A 72 -20.90 19.21 -33.40
C PRO A 72 -21.02 19.15 -31.87
N VAL A 73 -19.95 18.75 -31.19
CA VAL A 73 -19.85 18.82 -29.74
C VAL A 73 -19.35 20.22 -29.37
N THR A 74 -20.23 21.03 -28.79
CA THR A 74 -19.84 22.33 -28.25
C THR A 74 -19.18 22.13 -26.88
N LEU A 75 -17.88 22.41 -26.80
CA LEU A 75 -17.15 22.44 -25.53
C LEU A 75 -17.44 23.76 -24.82
N ASN A 76 -18.35 23.74 -23.85
CA ASN A 76 -18.63 24.89 -22.98
C ASN A 76 -17.85 24.71 -21.67
N GLY A 77 -16.82 25.54 -21.45
CA GLY A 77 -16.02 25.53 -20.23
C GLY A 77 -15.23 26.83 -20.05
N SER A 78 -14.93 27.16 -18.80
CA SER A 78 -14.01 28.24 -18.43
C SER A 78 -12.68 27.64 -18.00
N ALA A 79 -11.55 28.22 -18.43
CA ALA A 79 -10.25 27.83 -17.90
C ALA A 79 -10.19 28.02 -16.37
N ALA A 80 -9.53 27.08 -15.69
CA ALA A 80 -9.19 27.22 -14.28
C ALA A 80 -8.22 28.40 -14.10
N ALA A 81 -8.46 29.22 -13.10
CA ALA A 81 -7.63 30.38 -12.77
C ALA A 81 -7.72 30.69 -11.28
N LYS A 82 -6.82 31.53 -10.77
CA LYS A 82 -6.73 31.92 -9.36
C LYS A 82 -8.07 32.41 -8.77
N ASP A 83 -8.82 33.20 -9.54
CA ASP A 83 -10.13 33.73 -9.13
C ASP A 83 -11.33 32.85 -9.56
N ASN A 84 -11.05 31.73 -10.23
CA ASN A 84 -12.01 30.80 -10.79
C ASN A 84 -11.47 29.36 -10.72
N LEU A 85 -11.30 28.84 -9.50
CA LEU A 85 -10.71 27.52 -9.31
C LEU A 85 -11.64 26.42 -9.80
N GLU A 86 -11.06 25.35 -10.31
CA GLU A 86 -11.78 24.10 -10.58
C GLU A 86 -11.82 23.26 -9.30
N VAL A 87 -13.01 22.80 -8.91
CA VAL A 87 -13.22 21.95 -7.74
C VAL A 87 -13.56 20.56 -8.22
N ILE A 88 -12.73 19.58 -7.90
CA ILE A 88 -12.85 18.17 -8.28
C ILE A 88 -13.40 17.39 -7.08
N PHE A 89 -14.46 16.62 -7.32
CA PHE A 89 -15.08 15.73 -6.35
C PHE A 89 -14.72 14.30 -6.69
N ALA A 90 -13.72 13.75 -6.01
CA ALA A 90 -13.28 12.38 -6.18
C ALA A 90 -13.88 11.48 -5.10
N ARG A 91 -14.25 10.24 -5.45
CA ARG A 91 -14.56 9.22 -4.44
C ARG A 91 -13.25 8.80 -3.81
N ASP A 92 -13.23 8.73 -2.48
CA ASP A 92 -12.05 8.27 -1.76
C ASP A 92 -11.84 6.77 -2.01
N LEU A 93 -10.59 6.31 -2.16
CA LEU A 93 -10.32 4.89 -2.45
C LEU A 93 -10.80 3.96 -1.33
N SER A 94 -10.65 4.40 -0.08
CA SER A 94 -10.84 3.58 1.10
C SER A 94 -12.30 3.55 1.58
N VAL A 95 -13.00 4.69 1.54
CA VAL A 95 -14.38 4.83 2.03
C VAL A 95 -15.42 5.04 0.93
N ASP A 96 -14.99 5.18 -0.31
CA ASP A 96 -15.82 5.28 -1.52
C ASP A 96 -16.73 6.52 -1.52
N ASP A 97 -18.05 6.34 -1.34
CA ASP A 97 -19.03 7.43 -1.15
C ASP A 97 -19.39 7.67 0.33
N GLY A 98 -18.63 7.06 1.23
CA GLY A 98 -18.86 7.10 2.67
C GLY A 98 -19.68 5.93 3.20
N ARG A 99 -20.16 5.00 2.35
CA ARG A 99 -20.82 3.76 2.79
C ARG A 99 -19.91 2.92 3.69
N PHE A 100 -18.61 2.94 3.45
CA PHE A 100 -17.60 2.22 4.25
C PHE A 100 -16.93 3.07 5.32
N ALA A 101 -17.39 4.29 5.57
CA ALA A 101 -16.78 5.17 6.57
C ALA A 101 -16.73 4.53 7.96
N ASN A 102 -17.71 3.70 8.34
CA ASN A 102 -17.72 3.02 9.63
C ASN A 102 -16.91 1.70 9.66
N ASN A 103 -16.05 1.45 8.66
CA ASN A 103 -15.12 0.33 8.64
C ASN A 103 -13.71 0.81 9.06
N GLY A 104 -13.17 0.25 10.14
CA GLY A 104 -11.86 0.63 10.66
C GLY A 104 -10.69 0.29 9.74
N TRP A 105 -10.77 -0.81 8.98
CA TRP A 105 -9.75 -1.15 7.99
C TRP A 105 -9.72 -0.13 6.86
N CYS A 106 -10.89 0.36 6.42
CA CYS A 106 -11.00 1.42 5.44
C CYS A 106 -10.51 2.78 5.98
N GLN A 107 -10.74 3.10 7.25
CA GLN A 107 -10.29 4.38 7.80
C GLN A 107 -8.78 4.44 8.03
N GLU A 108 -8.16 3.32 8.39
CA GLU A 108 -6.73 3.26 8.72
C GLU A 108 -5.84 2.90 7.53
N VAL A 109 -6.39 2.38 6.42
CA VAL A 109 -5.59 2.15 5.21
C VAL A 109 -5.17 3.51 4.63
N PRO A 110 -3.87 3.76 4.41
CA PRO A 110 -3.42 5.06 3.93
C PRO A 110 -3.88 5.32 2.50
N ASP A 111 -4.31 6.54 2.20
CA ASP A 111 -4.59 6.95 0.83
C ASP A 111 -3.34 6.74 -0.06
N PRO A 112 -3.47 6.17 -1.28
CA PRO A 112 -2.32 5.82 -2.11
C PRO A 112 -1.46 7.03 -2.51
N ILE A 113 -2.05 8.23 -2.56
CA ILE A 113 -1.37 9.45 -3.01
C ILE A 113 -0.79 10.19 -1.80
N THR A 114 -1.65 10.61 -0.89
CA THR A 114 -1.33 11.48 0.25
C THR A 114 -0.76 10.74 1.46
N LYS A 115 -1.02 9.42 1.56
CA LYS A 115 -0.71 8.57 2.73
C LYS A 115 -1.45 8.95 4.02
N ILE A 116 -2.45 9.83 3.90
CA ILE A 116 -3.31 10.25 5.00
C ILE A 116 -4.27 9.12 5.37
N VAL A 117 -4.58 9.06 6.67
CA VAL A 117 -5.56 8.14 7.26
C VAL A 117 -6.58 8.91 8.10
N TRP A 118 -7.75 8.32 8.33
CA TRP A 118 -8.82 8.83 9.19
C TRP A 118 -9.47 10.16 8.78
N ASP A 119 -8.95 10.87 7.78
CA ASP A 119 -9.46 12.15 7.28
C ASP A 119 -9.36 12.26 5.76
N ASN A 120 -10.15 13.19 5.21
CA ASN A 120 -9.89 13.79 3.90
C ASN A 120 -9.28 15.19 4.05
N VAL A 121 -8.63 15.64 2.99
CA VAL A 121 -7.97 16.95 2.88
C VAL A 121 -8.42 17.69 1.62
N ILE A 122 -8.20 19.00 1.59
CA ILE A 122 -8.32 19.81 0.38
C ILE A 122 -6.95 19.78 -0.30
N SER A 123 -6.81 18.97 -1.35
CA SER A 123 -5.54 18.89 -2.06
C SER A 123 -5.38 20.02 -3.06
N VAL A 124 -4.22 20.67 -3.05
CA VAL A 124 -3.87 21.80 -3.91
C VAL A 124 -2.45 21.64 -4.45
N SER A 125 -2.17 22.13 -5.65
CA SER A 125 -0.79 22.21 -6.17
C SER A 125 0.05 23.17 -5.32
N ARG A 126 1.36 22.97 -5.23
CA ARG A 126 2.27 23.90 -4.54
C ARG A 126 2.18 25.33 -5.09
N LYS A 127 2.26 25.50 -6.41
CA LYS A 127 2.14 26.82 -7.05
C LYS A 127 0.85 27.56 -6.71
N THR A 128 -0.30 26.89 -6.79
CA THR A 128 -1.59 27.47 -6.36
C THR A 128 -1.59 27.81 -4.87
N ALA A 129 -0.97 26.99 -4.02
CA ALA A 129 -0.87 27.25 -2.59
C ALA A 129 -0.04 28.51 -2.31
N GLU A 130 1.11 28.66 -2.95
CA GLU A 130 1.96 29.85 -2.84
C GLU A 130 1.26 31.13 -3.32
N GLU A 131 0.62 31.07 -4.49
CA GLU A 131 -0.11 32.22 -5.05
C GLU A 131 -1.27 32.69 -4.15
N LEU A 132 -1.87 31.78 -3.38
CA LEU A 132 -3.01 32.03 -2.50
C LEU A 132 -2.65 32.14 -1.02
N GLY A 133 -1.37 31.95 -0.64
CA GLY A 133 -0.92 31.95 0.75
C GLY A 133 -1.56 30.82 1.58
N LEU A 134 -1.63 29.62 1.01
CA LEU A 134 -2.16 28.41 1.68
C LEU A 134 -1.00 27.55 2.18
N GLU A 135 -1.16 26.96 3.37
CA GLU A 135 -0.13 26.17 4.04
C GLU A 135 -0.67 24.80 4.49
N ASN A 136 0.20 23.79 4.46
CA ASN A 136 -0.12 22.45 4.95
C ASN A 136 -0.61 22.46 6.40
N GLY A 137 -1.67 21.69 6.68
CA GLY A 137 -2.22 21.57 8.04
C GLY A 137 -3.02 22.78 8.53
N LYS A 138 -3.05 23.90 7.79
CA LYS A 138 -3.99 25.00 8.03
C LYS A 138 -5.36 24.66 7.47
N VAL A 139 -6.40 25.24 8.07
CA VAL A 139 -7.78 25.10 7.61
C VAL A 139 -8.07 26.17 6.56
N ALA A 140 -8.74 25.77 5.48
CA ALA A 140 -9.30 26.68 4.49
C ALA A 140 -10.81 26.51 4.36
N THR A 141 -11.45 27.60 3.96
CA THR A 141 -12.87 27.66 3.64
C THR A 141 -13.04 27.65 2.12
N VAL A 142 -13.76 26.65 1.59
CA VAL A 142 -14.07 26.51 0.18
C VAL A 142 -15.54 26.87 -0.07
N SER A 143 -15.78 27.74 -1.06
CA SER A 143 -17.11 28.13 -1.51
C SER A 143 -17.30 27.85 -3.00
N LEU A 144 -18.49 27.38 -3.37
CA LEU A 144 -18.83 27.02 -4.74
C LEU A 144 -20.34 27.18 -4.96
N GLY A 145 -20.73 27.78 -6.09
CA GLY A 145 -22.14 27.80 -6.56
C GLY A 145 -23.16 28.42 -5.58
N GLY A 146 -22.73 29.33 -4.71
CA GLY A 146 -23.61 29.94 -3.69
C GLY A 146 -24.06 28.99 -2.58
N LYS A 147 -23.54 27.75 -2.53
CA LYS A 147 -23.83 26.78 -1.47
C LYS A 147 -23.09 27.16 -0.16
N PRO A 148 -23.56 26.68 1.01
CA PRO A 148 -22.85 26.88 2.26
C PRO A 148 -21.40 26.38 2.14
N PRO A 149 -20.40 27.18 2.55
CA PRO A 149 -19.02 26.79 2.38
C PRO A 149 -18.64 25.60 3.28
N VAL A 150 -17.56 24.91 2.91
CA VAL A 150 -16.98 23.82 3.70
C VAL A 150 -15.61 24.22 4.22
N GLU A 151 -15.30 23.82 5.45
CA GLU A 151 -13.98 23.96 6.06
C GLU A 151 -13.25 22.62 6.01
N GLY A 152 -12.00 22.61 5.57
CA GLY A 152 -11.16 21.42 5.52
C GLY A 152 -9.68 21.79 5.67
N ALA A 153 -8.85 20.82 6.04
CA ALA A 153 -7.41 21.04 6.13
C ALA A 153 -6.78 21.04 4.74
N ILE A 154 -5.84 21.94 4.50
CA ILE A 154 -5.10 22.04 3.24
C ILE A 154 -4.01 20.96 3.22
N TRP A 155 -3.86 20.34 2.06
CA TRP A 155 -2.73 19.48 1.73
C TRP A 155 -2.12 19.85 0.37
N VAL A 156 -0.90 20.37 0.39
CA VAL A 156 -0.10 20.63 -0.80
C VAL A 156 0.34 19.30 -1.37
N GLN A 157 -0.19 18.97 -2.55
CA GLN A 157 -0.05 17.68 -3.19
C GLN A 157 0.82 17.82 -4.45
N PRO A 158 2.04 17.25 -4.45
CA PRO A 158 2.85 17.13 -5.67
C PRO A 158 2.12 16.44 -6.81
N GLY A 159 2.29 16.95 -8.04
CA GLY A 159 1.59 16.44 -9.24
C GLY A 159 0.11 16.81 -9.35
N GLN A 160 -0.43 17.63 -8.43
CA GLN A 160 -1.78 18.19 -8.55
C GLN A 160 -1.75 19.33 -9.59
N ALA A 161 -2.78 19.41 -10.44
CA ALA A 161 -2.88 20.46 -11.45
C ALA A 161 -3.08 21.86 -10.84
N ASP A 162 -2.46 22.86 -11.46
CA ASP A 162 -2.61 24.28 -11.09
C ASP A 162 -4.07 24.75 -11.13
N ASN A 163 -4.44 25.66 -10.23
CA ASN A 163 -5.77 26.26 -10.09
C ASN A 163 -6.90 25.23 -9.88
N THR A 164 -6.58 24.05 -9.35
CA THR A 164 -7.54 23.00 -9.01
C THR A 164 -7.54 22.69 -7.51
N LEU A 165 -8.71 22.31 -6.99
CA LEU A 165 -8.93 21.83 -5.63
C LEU A 165 -9.51 20.41 -5.71
N SER A 166 -8.84 19.40 -5.15
CA SER A 166 -9.42 18.06 -5.02
C SER A 166 -10.02 17.86 -3.64
N LEU A 167 -11.31 17.51 -3.60
CA LEU A 167 -12.08 17.29 -2.37
C LEU A 167 -12.62 15.85 -2.35
N PRO A 168 -11.98 14.93 -1.60
CA PRO A 168 -12.44 13.56 -1.47
C PRO A 168 -13.82 13.46 -0.80
N LEU A 169 -14.69 12.61 -1.35
CA LEU A 169 -16.02 12.30 -0.83
C LEU A 169 -15.96 11.16 0.19
N GLY A 170 -16.99 11.07 1.04
CA GLY A 170 -17.21 9.93 1.95
C GLY A 170 -16.87 10.15 3.43
N TYR A 171 -16.27 11.30 3.75
CA TYR A 171 -15.95 11.73 5.12
C TYR A 171 -16.97 12.73 5.67
N GLY A 172 -16.77 13.21 6.91
CA GLY A 172 -17.63 14.21 7.53
C GLY A 172 -18.99 13.70 7.99
N ARG A 173 -19.20 12.37 7.97
CA ARG A 173 -20.46 11.74 8.39
C ARG A 173 -20.71 11.95 9.87
N ARG A 174 -21.94 12.36 10.21
CA ARG A 174 -22.40 12.58 11.59
C ARG A 174 -23.42 11.51 11.99
N GLY A 175 -23.50 11.20 13.28
CA GLY A 175 -24.45 10.23 13.84
C GLY A 175 -23.80 9.26 14.83
N GLN A 176 -24.51 8.19 15.15
CA GLN A 176 -24.02 7.10 16.01
C GLN A 176 -23.11 6.14 15.22
N LEU A 177 -21.94 6.65 14.78
CA LEU A 177 -20.88 5.82 14.20
C LEU A 177 -19.91 5.40 15.32
N ARG A 178 -19.37 4.19 15.22
CA ARG A 178 -18.41 3.65 16.20
C ARG A 178 -16.95 3.91 15.80
N ILE A 179 -16.69 4.09 14.50
CA ILE A 179 -15.36 4.23 13.93
C ILE A 179 -15.11 5.67 13.43
N ALA A 180 -15.81 6.12 12.39
CA ALA A 180 -15.59 7.44 11.76
C ALA A 180 -16.17 8.65 12.52
N SER A 181 -16.52 8.46 13.79
CA SER A 181 -16.94 9.51 14.70
C SER A 181 -15.99 9.42 15.87
N PHE A 182 -14.94 10.25 15.85
CA PHE A 182 -13.92 10.31 16.89
C PHE A 182 -13.52 11.74 17.18
N LYS A 183 -12.90 11.96 18.35
CA LYS A 183 -12.26 13.24 18.72
C LYS A 183 -10.74 13.11 18.65
N TYR A 184 -10.07 14.11 18.11
CA TYR A 184 -8.62 14.18 18.20
C TYR A 184 -8.21 14.72 19.57
N GLU A 185 -7.43 13.94 20.32
CA GLU A 185 -6.98 14.27 21.70
C GLU A 185 -8.14 14.68 22.63
N GLY A 186 -9.32 14.06 22.46
CA GLY A 186 -10.51 14.34 23.27
C GLY A 186 -11.16 15.71 23.02
N SER A 187 -10.64 16.50 22.09
CA SER A 187 -11.10 17.85 21.77
C SER A 187 -11.86 17.92 20.43
N GLY A 188 -12.67 18.97 20.25
CA GLY A 188 -13.39 19.23 19.01
C GLY A 188 -14.64 18.37 18.77
N PRO A 189 -15.27 18.54 17.58
CA PRO A 189 -16.45 17.76 17.18
C PRO A 189 -16.07 16.31 16.92
N LYS A 190 -16.98 15.38 17.26
CA LYS A 190 -16.80 13.94 17.04
C LYS A 190 -17.09 13.59 15.57
N VAL A 191 -16.11 13.81 14.69
CA VAL A 191 -16.22 13.61 13.23
C VAL A 191 -14.83 13.45 12.61
N GLY A 192 -14.66 12.42 11.76
CA GLY A 192 -13.47 12.29 10.90
C GLY A 192 -13.64 13.06 9.59
N GLY A 193 -12.66 13.90 9.24
CA GLY A 193 -12.66 14.73 8.05
C GLY A 193 -13.81 15.75 7.94
N PHE A 194 -14.04 16.21 6.71
CA PHE A 194 -15.10 17.16 6.33
C PHE A 194 -16.02 16.60 5.24
N ASP A 195 -17.26 17.13 5.21
CA ASP A 195 -18.30 16.67 4.28
C ASP A 195 -18.31 17.54 3.01
N ALA A 196 -17.62 17.06 1.97
CA ALA A 196 -17.54 17.71 0.66
C ALA A 196 -18.86 17.66 -0.14
N TYR A 197 -19.83 16.81 0.22
CA TYR A 197 -21.12 16.75 -0.49
C TYR A 197 -21.91 18.06 -0.39
N LYS A 198 -21.67 18.86 0.64
CA LYS A 198 -22.38 20.13 0.88
C LYS A 198 -22.22 21.15 -0.23
N ILE A 199 -21.08 21.14 -0.92
CA ILE A 199 -20.78 22.05 -2.02
C ILE A 199 -20.81 21.37 -3.40
N ARG A 200 -21.01 20.05 -3.45
CA ARG A 200 -21.08 19.29 -4.70
C ARG A 200 -22.27 19.75 -5.56
N PRO A 201 -22.09 20.12 -6.83
CA PRO A 201 -23.18 20.56 -7.70
C PRO A 201 -24.11 19.40 -8.08
N GLU A 202 -25.32 19.72 -8.54
CA GLU A 202 -26.34 18.71 -8.90
C GLU A 202 -26.16 18.15 -10.33
N THR A 203 -25.61 18.95 -11.25
CA THR A 203 -25.48 18.61 -12.67
C THR A 203 -24.11 18.03 -13.02
N ASN A 204 -23.02 18.69 -12.61
CA ASN A 204 -21.64 18.26 -12.88
C ASN A 204 -21.02 17.64 -11.64
N THR A 205 -21.44 16.43 -11.31
CA THR A 205 -21.18 15.85 -9.99
C THR A 205 -19.72 15.45 -9.74
N ASN A 206 -18.84 15.48 -10.74
CA ASN A 206 -17.42 15.12 -10.58
C ASN A 206 -16.48 16.33 -10.54
N PHE A 207 -16.84 17.45 -11.16
CA PHE A 207 -16.04 18.68 -11.12
C PHE A 207 -16.90 19.92 -11.39
N SER A 208 -16.45 21.09 -10.95
CA SER A 208 -17.11 22.38 -11.23
C SER A 208 -16.10 23.52 -11.24
N SER A 209 -16.25 24.47 -12.16
CA SER A 209 -15.54 25.75 -12.08
C SER A 209 -16.26 26.75 -11.15
N GLY A 210 -15.60 27.85 -10.82
CA GLY A 210 -16.13 28.90 -9.95
C GLY A 210 -15.83 28.71 -8.46
N GLY A 211 -14.92 27.80 -8.11
CA GLY A 211 -14.47 27.60 -6.75
C GLY A 211 -13.67 28.80 -6.23
N LYS A 212 -13.84 29.10 -4.95
CA LYS A 212 -12.99 30.04 -4.20
C LYS A 212 -12.56 29.42 -2.90
N ILE A 213 -11.30 29.65 -2.54
CA ILE A 213 -10.71 29.17 -1.29
C ILE A 213 -10.12 30.35 -0.52
N THR A 214 -10.28 30.34 0.79
CA THR A 214 -9.65 31.33 1.68
C THR A 214 -9.03 30.59 2.86
N GLY A 215 -7.71 30.75 3.03
CA GLY A 215 -6.97 30.21 4.16
C GLY A 215 -7.36 30.89 5.47
N THR A 216 -7.16 30.17 6.58
CA THR A 216 -7.37 30.67 7.94
C THR A 216 -6.16 30.33 8.82
N ASP A 217 -5.98 31.04 9.93
CA ASP A 217 -4.89 30.75 10.87
C ASP A 217 -5.10 29.47 11.70
N LYS A 218 -6.27 28.84 11.58
CA LYS A 218 -6.63 27.65 12.35
C LYS A 218 -5.86 26.44 11.83
N GLU A 219 -5.23 25.71 12.73
CA GLU A 219 -4.57 24.45 12.44
C GLU A 219 -5.50 23.25 12.60
N TYR A 220 -5.22 22.20 11.84
CA TYR A 220 -5.90 20.91 11.90
C TYR A 220 -4.86 19.78 11.88
N PRO A 221 -4.85 18.90 12.89
CA PRO A 221 -3.92 17.78 12.93
C PRO A 221 -4.31 16.74 11.88
N ILE A 222 -3.38 16.42 10.99
CA ILE A 222 -3.51 15.38 9.95
C ILE A 222 -2.59 14.22 10.32
N SER A 223 -3.06 12.99 10.16
CA SER A 223 -2.25 11.79 10.38
C SER A 223 -1.89 11.16 9.04
N SER A 224 -0.60 11.05 8.75
CA SER A 224 -0.06 10.30 7.61
C SER A 224 0.76 9.11 8.11
N THR A 225 0.78 8.01 7.36
CA THR A 225 1.67 6.88 7.62
C THR A 225 3.07 7.08 7.04
N GLN A 226 3.27 8.12 6.23
CA GLN A 226 4.53 8.40 5.56
C GLN A 226 4.85 9.89 5.64
N GLU A 227 6.03 10.21 6.19
CA GLU A 227 6.50 11.58 6.36
C GLU A 227 7.43 12.04 5.23
N HIS A 228 8.32 11.16 4.76
CA HIS A 228 9.34 11.49 3.74
C HIS A 228 8.87 11.07 2.35
N TRP A 229 9.07 11.91 1.33
CA TRP A 229 8.46 11.71 0.02
C TRP A 229 9.45 11.49 -1.11
N SER A 230 10.70 11.93 -0.96
CA SER A 230 11.80 11.69 -1.90
C SER A 230 12.57 10.40 -1.59
N MET A 231 13.36 9.91 -2.55
CA MET A 231 14.28 8.80 -2.33
C MET A 231 15.64 9.26 -1.78
N GLU A 232 15.91 10.56 -1.68
CA GLU A 232 17.17 11.14 -1.21
C GLU A 232 18.40 10.74 -2.04
N GLY A 233 18.20 10.41 -3.32
CA GLY A 233 19.20 9.83 -4.20
C GLY A 233 19.61 8.43 -3.78
N ARG A 234 18.72 7.66 -3.14
CA ARG A 234 18.96 6.25 -2.81
C ARG A 234 18.28 5.36 -3.83
N ALA A 235 19.01 4.39 -4.38
CA ALA A 235 18.46 3.38 -5.30
C ALA A 235 17.59 2.32 -4.59
N ILE A 236 16.56 2.75 -3.87
CA ILE A 236 15.57 1.89 -3.17
C ILE A 236 14.62 1.27 -4.19
N VAL A 237 14.02 2.13 -5.04
CA VAL A 237 13.33 1.72 -6.26
C VAL A 237 14.28 1.96 -7.42
N ARG A 238 14.49 0.94 -8.25
CA ARG A 238 15.38 1.00 -9.41
C ARG A 238 14.52 1.12 -10.65
N GLU A 239 14.74 2.15 -11.45
CA GLU A 239 13.94 2.43 -12.63
C GLU A 239 14.83 2.59 -13.86
N THR A 240 14.31 2.17 -15.01
CA THR A 240 14.88 2.46 -16.33
C THR A 240 13.75 2.73 -17.34
N THR A 241 14.09 2.92 -18.60
CA THR A 241 13.14 3.07 -19.70
C THR A 241 13.21 1.89 -20.68
N MET A 242 12.20 1.73 -21.52
CA MET A 242 12.18 0.74 -22.61
C MET A 242 13.33 0.92 -23.62
N SER A 243 13.97 2.10 -23.67
CA SER A 243 15.11 2.37 -24.55
C SER A 243 16.46 1.88 -23.98
N ASP A 244 16.48 1.31 -22.76
CA ASP A 244 17.68 0.75 -22.15
C ASP A 244 18.29 -0.36 -23.02
N LYS A 245 19.52 -0.14 -23.47
CA LYS A 245 20.25 -1.06 -24.35
C LYS A 245 20.56 -2.39 -23.67
N THR A 246 20.73 -2.39 -22.35
CA THR A 246 21.08 -3.60 -21.57
C THR A 246 19.92 -4.59 -21.50
N LEU A 247 18.67 -4.14 -21.71
CA LEU A 247 17.47 -4.95 -21.70
C LEU A 247 16.96 -5.35 -23.10
N GLN A 248 17.51 -4.81 -24.18
CA GLN A 248 17.03 -5.13 -25.54
C GLN A 248 17.07 -6.63 -25.86
N PRO A 249 18.12 -7.40 -25.48
CA PRO A 249 18.10 -8.86 -25.68
C PRO A 249 16.98 -9.56 -24.91
N TYR A 250 16.65 -9.07 -23.70
CA TYR A 250 15.56 -9.57 -22.89
C TYR A 250 14.20 -9.28 -23.52
N PHE A 251 13.96 -8.03 -23.95
CA PHE A 251 12.71 -7.66 -24.62
C PHE A 251 12.52 -8.41 -25.94
N LYS A 252 13.60 -8.64 -26.68
CA LYS A 252 13.57 -9.45 -27.90
C LYS A 252 13.15 -10.90 -27.60
N ALA A 253 13.77 -11.53 -26.60
CA ALA A 253 13.42 -12.89 -26.19
C ALA A 253 11.93 -12.99 -25.75
N LEU A 254 11.44 -12.00 -24.99
CA LEU A 254 10.02 -11.93 -24.62
C LEU A 254 9.08 -11.81 -25.84
N ALA A 255 9.43 -10.96 -26.81
CA ALA A 255 8.61 -10.73 -28.00
C ALA A 255 8.58 -11.94 -28.94
N GLU A 256 9.65 -12.73 -28.96
CA GLU A 256 9.80 -13.93 -29.80
C GLU A 256 9.37 -15.22 -29.06
N GLU A 257 8.92 -15.12 -27.81
CA GLU A 257 8.60 -16.25 -26.92
C GLU A 257 9.78 -17.24 -26.75
N GLU A 258 11.01 -16.72 -26.75
CA GLU A 258 12.25 -17.47 -26.60
C GLU A 258 12.81 -17.43 -25.17
N GLU A 259 13.63 -18.43 -24.81
CA GLU A 259 14.31 -18.47 -23.53
C GLU A 259 15.44 -17.43 -23.48
N TYR A 260 15.30 -16.43 -22.61
CA TYR A 260 16.35 -15.44 -22.37
C TYR A 260 17.57 -16.09 -21.69
N GLN A 261 18.70 -16.12 -22.40
CA GLN A 261 19.94 -16.77 -21.96
C GLN A 261 20.71 -16.00 -20.86
N GLY A 262 20.14 -14.90 -20.34
CA GLY A 262 20.80 -14.02 -19.38
C GLY A 262 21.72 -12.97 -20.03
N PRO A 263 22.20 -11.99 -19.25
CA PRO A 263 23.17 -11.01 -19.70
C PRO A 263 24.59 -11.62 -19.81
N GLU A 264 25.45 -11.08 -20.69
CA GLU A 264 26.87 -11.47 -20.75
C GLU A 264 27.62 -11.14 -19.45
N ASP A 265 27.24 -10.04 -18.79
CA ASP A 265 27.69 -9.67 -17.44
C ASP A 265 26.48 -9.20 -16.61
N GLU A 266 26.12 -9.95 -15.58
CA GLU A 266 25.01 -9.57 -14.67
C GLU A 266 25.22 -8.20 -14.02
N LYS A 267 26.47 -7.74 -13.87
CA LYS A 267 26.77 -6.43 -13.28
C LYS A 267 26.40 -5.29 -14.20
N THR A 268 26.21 -5.51 -15.50
CA THR A 268 25.86 -4.44 -16.45
C THR A 268 24.37 -4.15 -16.49
N VAL A 269 23.51 -5.09 -16.08
CA VAL A 269 22.05 -4.92 -16.12
C VAL A 269 21.61 -3.86 -15.10
N PHE A 270 20.70 -2.96 -15.48
CA PHE A 270 20.36 -1.78 -14.68
C PHE A 270 19.97 -2.05 -13.22
N PRO A 271 19.13 -3.04 -12.86
CA PRO A 271 18.76 -3.21 -11.47
C PRO A 271 19.98 -3.65 -10.68
N LYS A 272 20.88 -4.45 -11.27
CA LYS A 272 22.11 -4.85 -10.59
C LYS A 272 23.11 -3.71 -10.55
N ASN A 273 23.22 -2.85 -11.56
CA ASN A 273 24.23 -1.79 -11.59
C ASN A 273 23.90 -0.59 -10.69
N MET A 274 22.62 -0.39 -10.37
CA MET A 274 22.18 0.68 -9.47
C MET A 274 22.32 0.30 -7.99
N GLY A 275 22.76 1.26 -7.18
CA GLY A 275 22.89 1.13 -5.73
C GLY A 275 24.32 0.86 -5.26
N ILE A 276 24.54 1.07 -3.96
CA ILE A 276 25.85 0.87 -3.34
C ILE A 276 26.19 -0.62 -3.40
N LYS A 277 27.29 -1.00 -4.07
CA LYS A 277 27.86 -2.36 -3.98
C LYS A 277 29.10 -2.46 -3.10
N SER A 278 29.72 -1.32 -2.80
CA SER A 278 31.05 -1.23 -2.16
C SER A 278 31.14 -1.81 -0.75
N HIS A 279 30.01 -2.14 -0.11
CA HIS A 279 29.96 -2.67 1.26
C HIS A 279 29.39 -4.09 1.37
N ALA A 280 28.78 -4.65 0.31
CA ALA A 280 28.41 -6.05 0.29
C ALA A 280 29.68 -6.88 0.06
N ILE A 281 30.12 -7.58 1.10
CA ILE A 281 31.26 -8.50 0.99
C ILE A 281 30.76 -9.91 0.61
N ASP A 282 29.44 -10.17 0.67
CA ASP A 282 28.82 -11.49 0.48
C ASP A 282 29.55 -12.57 1.28
N LYS A 283 29.79 -12.25 2.56
CA LYS A 283 30.51 -13.14 3.48
C LYS A 283 29.65 -13.56 4.66
N GLY A 284 28.56 -12.87 4.96
CA GLY A 284 27.67 -13.20 6.08
C GLY A 284 28.30 -13.03 7.47
N GLU A 285 29.42 -12.32 7.62
CA GLU A 285 30.21 -12.29 8.88
C GLU A 285 29.47 -11.65 10.08
N ILE A 286 28.39 -10.88 9.87
CA ILE A 286 27.65 -10.19 10.96
C ILE A 286 26.67 -11.13 11.67
N TYR A 287 26.02 -12.00 10.91
CA TYR A 287 25.10 -13.02 11.39
C TYR A 287 25.04 -14.09 10.30
N GLU A 288 25.61 -15.26 10.56
CA GLU A 288 25.55 -16.38 9.63
C GLU A 288 24.19 -17.04 9.76
N HIS A 289 23.47 -17.13 8.64
CA HIS A 289 22.21 -17.87 8.60
C HIS A 289 22.41 -19.29 9.14
N PRO A 290 21.50 -19.86 9.96
CA PRO A 290 21.68 -21.19 10.54
C PRO A 290 22.00 -22.29 9.54
N TYR A 291 21.50 -22.20 8.30
CA TYR A 291 21.83 -23.16 7.23
C TYR A 291 23.24 -23.00 6.65
N ARG A 292 23.89 -21.83 6.78
CA ARG A 292 25.29 -21.68 6.38
C ARG A 292 26.22 -22.41 7.34
N GLU A 293 25.93 -22.30 8.64
CA GLU A 293 26.67 -23.04 9.68
C GLU A 293 26.32 -24.54 9.68
N LYS A 294 25.04 -24.86 9.46
CA LYS A 294 24.48 -26.22 9.52
C LYS A 294 23.51 -26.47 8.35
N PRO A 295 24.02 -26.75 7.14
CA PRO A 295 23.20 -27.00 5.96
C PRO A 295 22.15 -28.10 6.14
N GLU A 296 22.39 -29.06 7.04
CA GLU A 296 21.47 -30.13 7.38
C GLU A 296 20.17 -29.68 8.06
N LEU A 297 20.11 -28.43 8.56
CA LEU A 297 18.89 -27.84 9.11
C LEU A 297 17.96 -27.28 8.04
N ALA A 298 18.44 -27.11 6.80
CA ALA A 298 17.58 -26.65 5.72
C ALA A 298 16.62 -27.76 5.31
N SER A 299 15.34 -27.44 5.23
CA SER A 299 14.34 -28.30 4.62
C SER A 299 14.70 -28.51 3.15
N ASP A 300 14.72 -29.77 2.73
CA ASP A 300 14.90 -30.19 1.35
C ASP A 300 13.58 -30.17 0.57
N MET A 301 12.44 -29.92 1.22
CA MET A 301 11.10 -29.91 0.61
C MET A 301 10.62 -28.50 0.29
N HIS A 302 10.79 -27.56 1.24
CA HIS A 302 10.20 -26.23 1.16
C HIS A 302 11.23 -25.16 1.53
N GLN A 303 11.40 -24.18 0.66
CA GLN A 303 12.06 -22.92 0.96
C GLN A 303 11.18 -21.80 0.45
N TRP A 304 10.62 -20.97 1.33
CA TRP A 304 9.62 -19.99 0.91
C TRP A 304 10.27 -18.68 0.46
N GLY A 305 9.72 -18.09 -0.61
CA GLY A 305 10.19 -16.82 -1.16
C GLY A 305 9.08 -16.01 -1.80
N MET A 306 9.38 -14.73 -2.04
CA MET A 306 8.45 -13.79 -2.66
C MET A 306 9.17 -12.95 -3.71
N SER A 307 8.49 -12.62 -4.80
CA SER A 307 8.89 -11.61 -5.78
C SER A 307 7.80 -10.55 -5.88
N VAL A 308 8.19 -9.29 -6.07
CA VAL A 308 7.26 -8.16 -6.23
C VAL A 308 7.59 -7.39 -7.51
N ASP A 309 6.66 -7.36 -8.45
CA ASP A 309 6.78 -6.58 -9.68
C ASP A 309 6.36 -5.12 -9.46
N LEU A 310 7.33 -4.20 -9.52
CA LEU A 310 7.10 -2.76 -9.38
C LEU A 310 6.58 -2.10 -10.67
N GLY A 311 6.64 -2.79 -11.81
CA GLY A 311 6.01 -2.41 -13.07
C GLY A 311 4.49 -2.54 -12.99
N ALA A 312 4.00 -3.67 -12.48
CA ALA A 312 2.56 -3.89 -12.26
C ALA A 312 1.99 -3.20 -11.02
N CYS A 313 2.80 -2.91 -9.99
CA CYS A 313 2.29 -2.31 -8.77
C CYS A 313 1.76 -0.88 -8.96
N MET A 314 0.44 -0.74 -8.81
CA MET A 314 -0.27 0.54 -8.87
C MET A 314 -0.53 1.19 -7.49
N GLY A 315 -0.12 0.54 -6.40
CA GLY A 315 -0.26 1.08 -5.05
C GLY A 315 -1.70 1.11 -4.49
N CYS A 316 -2.60 0.22 -4.94
CA CYS A 316 -4.02 0.23 -4.58
C CYS A 316 -4.36 -0.16 -3.12
N ASN A 317 -3.36 -0.51 -2.30
CA ASN A 317 -3.50 -0.93 -0.89
C ASN A 317 -4.40 -2.15 -0.59
N ALA A 318 -4.96 -2.83 -1.59
CA ALA A 318 -5.76 -4.05 -1.38
C ALA A 318 -4.97 -5.13 -0.61
N CYS A 319 -3.67 -5.25 -0.89
CA CYS A 319 -2.76 -6.17 -0.20
C CYS A 319 -2.51 -5.80 1.28
N VAL A 320 -2.61 -4.50 1.64
CA VAL A 320 -2.51 -4.04 3.04
C VAL A 320 -3.73 -4.51 3.83
N VAL A 321 -4.94 -4.22 3.31
CA VAL A 321 -6.20 -4.63 3.95
C VAL A 321 -6.35 -6.15 4.01
N ALA A 322 -5.95 -6.87 2.96
CA ALA A 322 -5.95 -8.33 2.95
C ALA A 322 -5.00 -8.92 3.99
N CYS A 323 -3.81 -8.31 4.18
CA CYS A 323 -2.92 -8.70 5.26
C CYS A 323 -3.55 -8.44 6.63
N GLN A 324 -4.27 -7.30 6.78
CA GLN A 324 -4.98 -6.92 8.00
C GLN A 324 -6.09 -7.91 8.37
N SER A 325 -6.94 -8.26 7.39
CA SER A 325 -8.06 -9.18 7.57
C SER A 325 -7.61 -10.61 7.84
N GLU A 326 -6.61 -11.09 7.10
CA GLU A 326 -6.10 -12.45 7.23
C GLU A 326 -5.39 -12.67 8.56
N ASN A 327 -4.55 -11.71 8.96
CA ASN A 327 -3.61 -11.88 10.07
C ASN A 327 -4.10 -11.22 11.36
N ASN A 328 -5.41 -11.01 11.53
CA ASN A 328 -6.00 -10.47 12.76
C ASN A 328 -5.39 -9.15 13.25
N ILE A 329 -4.80 -8.36 12.35
CA ILE A 329 -4.11 -7.12 12.71
C ILE A 329 -5.14 -6.13 13.28
N PRO A 330 -4.87 -5.49 14.43
CA PRO A 330 -5.78 -4.52 15.00
C PRO A 330 -5.87 -3.25 14.15
N ILE A 331 -6.92 -2.46 14.38
CA ILE A 331 -6.98 -1.08 13.92
C ILE A 331 -6.38 -0.13 14.96
N VAL A 332 -5.72 0.93 14.51
CA VAL A 332 -5.11 1.96 15.35
C VAL A 332 -5.75 3.32 15.04
N GLY A 333 -6.18 4.03 16.09
CA GLY A 333 -6.84 5.33 15.95
C GLY A 333 -5.90 6.44 15.46
N LYS A 334 -6.48 7.47 14.85
CA LYS A 334 -5.80 8.64 14.25
C LYS A 334 -4.62 9.17 15.06
N GLU A 335 -4.82 9.39 16.37
CA GLU A 335 -3.81 9.95 17.29
C GLU A 335 -2.57 9.04 17.42
N GLN A 336 -2.77 7.72 17.44
CA GLN A 336 -1.66 6.78 17.55
C GLN A 336 -0.94 6.60 16.21
N VAL A 337 -1.67 6.70 15.08
CA VAL A 337 -1.03 6.72 13.76
C VAL A 337 -0.15 7.95 13.60
N ALA A 338 -0.59 9.13 14.06
CA ALA A 338 0.25 10.34 14.09
C ALA A 338 1.55 10.19 14.90
N LYS A 339 1.66 9.15 15.74
CA LYS A 339 2.85 8.83 16.54
C LYS A 339 3.70 7.72 15.91
N GLY A 340 3.42 7.32 14.66
CA GLY A 340 4.10 6.24 13.94
C GLY A 340 3.84 4.85 14.54
N ARG A 341 2.61 4.61 14.99
CA ARG A 341 2.20 3.36 15.69
C ARG A 341 1.12 2.59 14.95
N GLU A 342 0.94 2.85 13.67
CA GLU A 342 0.06 2.07 12.80
C GLU A 342 0.46 0.59 12.79
N MET A 343 -0.51 -0.31 12.73
CA MET A 343 -0.25 -1.76 12.83
C MET A 343 -0.19 -2.47 11.48
N HIS A 344 0.16 -1.78 10.40
CA HIS A 344 0.27 -2.41 9.07
C HIS A 344 1.54 -3.26 8.91
N TRP A 345 1.39 -4.57 8.67
CA TRP A 345 2.52 -5.50 8.43
C TRP A 345 3.14 -5.38 7.04
N MET A 346 2.36 -4.85 6.11
CA MET A 346 2.77 -4.45 4.78
C MET A 346 2.33 -2.99 4.62
N ARG A 347 3.24 -2.14 4.16
CA ARG A 347 2.95 -0.75 3.79
C ARG A 347 3.27 -0.56 2.32
N ILE A 348 2.63 0.40 1.68
CA ILE A 348 2.97 0.81 0.33
C ILE A 348 3.67 2.15 0.44
N ASP A 349 4.98 2.17 0.23
CA ASP A 349 5.76 3.41 0.21
C ASP A 349 5.56 4.08 -1.15
N ARG A 350 5.39 5.40 -1.17
CA ARG A 350 5.30 6.20 -2.40
C ARG A 350 6.47 7.16 -2.45
N TYR A 351 7.21 7.17 -3.56
CA TYR A 351 8.28 8.13 -3.78
C TYR A 351 7.97 9.07 -4.93
N TYR A 352 8.31 10.35 -4.74
CA TYR A 352 8.35 11.38 -5.78
C TYR A 352 9.79 11.57 -6.21
N THR A 353 9.98 11.73 -7.51
CA THR A 353 11.24 12.15 -8.13
C THR A 353 10.92 13.19 -9.18
N GLY A 354 11.67 14.29 -9.27
CA GLY A 354 11.37 15.37 -10.21
C GLY A 354 12.56 15.74 -11.07
N ARG A 355 12.29 16.55 -12.10
CA ARG A 355 13.34 17.11 -12.95
C ARG A 355 14.18 18.08 -12.13
N ASN A 356 15.51 17.97 -12.23
CA ASN A 356 16.46 18.92 -11.66
C ASN A 356 16.48 19.03 -10.12
N HIS A 357 16.09 17.98 -9.38
CA HIS A 357 16.20 17.90 -7.90
C HIS A 357 17.62 18.25 -7.35
N ILE A 358 18.66 18.28 -8.20
CA ILE A 358 20.06 18.47 -7.79
C ILE A 358 20.67 19.77 -8.34
N VAL A 359 19.97 20.53 -9.20
CA VAL A 359 20.54 21.76 -9.80
C VAL A 359 20.05 22.99 -9.04
N ASP A 360 20.96 23.69 -8.36
CA ASP A 360 20.68 25.02 -7.82
C ASP A 360 20.52 26.02 -9.00
N PRO A 361 19.33 26.62 -9.21
CA PRO A 361 19.13 27.60 -10.28
C PRO A 361 20.03 28.84 -10.13
N ALA A 362 20.46 29.17 -8.91
CA ALA A 362 21.38 30.29 -8.63
C ALA A 362 22.86 29.91 -8.83
N HIS A 363 23.19 28.62 -8.82
CA HIS A 363 24.55 28.11 -9.02
C HIS A 363 24.55 26.86 -9.93
N PRO A 364 24.30 27.01 -11.24
CA PRO A 364 24.21 25.89 -12.18
C PRO A 364 25.53 25.10 -12.35
N ASP A 365 26.66 25.69 -11.96
CA ASP A 365 28.00 25.06 -12.00
C ASP A 365 28.40 24.42 -10.65
N SER A 366 27.51 24.42 -9.66
CA SER A 366 27.76 23.83 -8.33
C SER A 366 27.64 22.31 -8.38
N THR A 367 28.76 21.61 -8.14
CA THR A 367 28.77 20.16 -7.85
C THR A 367 28.30 19.83 -6.43
N SER A 368 28.03 20.84 -5.60
CA SER A 368 27.37 20.66 -4.31
C SER A 368 25.87 20.55 -4.54
N ARG A 369 25.25 19.49 -3.98
CA ARG A 369 23.78 19.45 -3.78
C ARG A 369 23.39 20.82 -3.21
N PRO A 370 22.38 21.53 -3.77
CA PRO A 370 21.80 22.67 -3.07
C PRO A 370 21.53 22.26 -1.63
N GLN A 371 21.56 23.21 -0.70
CA GLN A 371 20.94 22.98 0.61
C GLN A 371 19.46 22.67 0.32
N THR A 372 19.16 21.40 0.05
CA THR A 372 17.80 20.89 -0.01
C THR A 372 17.18 21.34 1.29
N ALA A 373 15.94 21.80 1.22
CA ALA A 373 15.16 21.98 2.41
C ALA A 373 15.25 20.69 3.25
N GLY A 374 15.11 20.81 4.57
CA GLY A 374 15.02 19.62 5.42
C GLY A 374 13.95 18.65 4.89
N ASP A 375 13.98 17.40 5.34
CA ASP A 375 12.97 16.38 4.96
C ASP A 375 11.52 16.90 5.10
N ASP A 376 11.31 17.88 6.00
CA ASP A 376 10.06 18.56 6.29
C ASP A 376 9.65 19.66 5.29
N GLU A 377 10.56 20.25 4.50
CA GLU A 377 10.26 21.35 3.58
C GLU A 377 10.42 21.01 2.09
N GLN A 378 10.66 19.73 1.74
CA GLN A 378 10.68 19.22 0.35
C GLN A 378 9.41 19.57 -0.46
N HIS A 379 8.28 19.70 0.23
CA HIS A 379 6.99 20.03 -0.37
C HIS A 379 6.88 21.48 -0.87
N LEU A 380 7.87 22.32 -0.53
CA LEU A 380 7.98 23.71 -0.95
C LEU A 380 8.93 23.89 -2.15
N GLU A 381 9.55 22.81 -2.63
CA GLU A 381 10.54 22.89 -3.69
C GLU A 381 9.90 22.75 -5.09
N ASP A 382 10.35 23.59 -6.04
CA ASP A 382 9.83 23.64 -7.41
C ASP A 382 9.95 22.31 -8.16
N TRP A 383 10.95 21.48 -7.86
CA TRP A 383 11.18 20.21 -8.59
C TRP A 383 10.03 19.22 -8.42
N ILE A 384 9.19 19.39 -7.39
CA ILE A 384 8.12 18.46 -7.04
C ILE A 384 6.78 18.78 -7.74
N ASP A 385 6.71 19.84 -8.54
CA ASP A 385 5.47 20.24 -9.24
C ASP A 385 5.01 19.17 -10.24
N ASP A 386 5.93 18.62 -11.04
CA ASP A 386 5.68 17.56 -12.04
C ASP A 386 6.49 16.27 -11.73
N PRO A 387 6.16 15.55 -10.65
CA PRO A 387 6.97 14.43 -10.19
C PRO A 387 6.62 13.14 -10.94
N GLN A 388 7.64 12.32 -11.19
CA GLN A 388 7.45 10.89 -11.40
C GLN A 388 7.17 10.21 -10.06
N VAL A 389 6.07 9.45 -10.02
CA VAL A 389 5.65 8.70 -8.83
C VAL A 389 5.99 7.22 -9.01
N VAL A 390 6.46 6.59 -7.94
CA VAL A 390 6.61 5.14 -7.86
C VAL A 390 6.10 4.60 -6.53
N ASN A 391 5.48 3.43 -6.56
CA ASN A 391 4.97 2.74 -5.38
C ASN A 391 5.80 1.47 -5.12
N GLN A 392 6.11 1.21 -3.86
CA GLN A 392 6.84 0.03 -3.44
C GLN A 392 6.17 -0.64 -2.23
N PRO A 393 5.59 -1.84 -2.41
CA PRO A 393 5.10 -2.64 -1.30
C PRO A 393 6.27 -3.11 -0.42
N MET A 394 6.28 -2.68 0.83
CA MET A 394 7.30 -3.03 1.81
C MET A 394 6.68 -3.86 2.94
N SER A 395 7.14 -5.10 3.08
CA SER A 395 6.79 -6.01 4.17
C SER A 395 8.05 -6.65 4.78
N CYS A 396 7.88 -7.59 5.73
CA CYS A 396 9.01 -8.38 6.21
C CYS A 396 9.63 -9.15 5.04
N GLN A 397 10.94 -8.95 4.84
CA GLN A 397 11.67 -9.54 3.73
C GLN A 397 12.11 -10.99 4.00
N HIS A 398 11.84 -11.51 5.21
CA HIS A 398 12.30 -12.83 5.67
C HIS A 398 13.79 -13.06 5.35
N CYS A 399 14.63 -12.12 5.80
CA CYS A 399 16.06 -12.10 5.55
C CYS A 399 16.72 -13.36 6.08
N GLU A 400 17.55 -14.04 5.28
CA GLU A 400 18.34 -15.14 5.79
C GLU A 400 19.33 -14.61 6.84
N SER A 401 20.12 -13.59 6.49
CA SER A 401 20.99 -12.98 7.48
C SER A 401 20.23 -11.93 8.29
N ALA A 402 19.27 -12.36 9.13
CA ALA A 402 18.33 -11.48 9.81
C ALA A 402 18.93 -10.75 11.02
N PRO A 403 19.19 -9.42 10.94
CA PRO A 403 19.71 -8.65 12.07
C PRO A 403 18.71 -8.56 13.22
N CYS A 404 17.42 -8.74 12.93
CA CYS A 404 16.36 -8.65 13.91
C CYS A 404 16.25 -9.87 14.84
N GLU A 405 16.91 -10.99 14.52
CA GLU A 405 16.93 -12.19 15.37
C GLU A 405 17.97 -12.13 16.48
N SER A 406 19.22 -11.84 16.11
CA SER A 406 20.36 -11.82 17.03
C SER A 406 20.20 -10.84 18.20
N VAL A 407 19.37 -9.81 18.03
CA VAL A 407 19.10 -8.80 19.06
C VAL A 407 17.93 -9.15 20.00
N CYS A 408 17.26 -10.28 19.80
CA CYS A 408 16.13 -10.69 20.64
C CYS A 408 16.63 -11.45 21.88
N PRO A 409 16.58 -10.85 23.10
CA PRO A 409 17.16 -11.48 24.30
C PRO A 409 16.42 -12.73 24.78
N VAL A 410 15.21 -12.96 24.29
CA VAL A 410 14.33 -14.07 24.72
C VAL A 410 14.07 -15.08 23.60
N ASN A 411 14.72 -14.91 22.44
CA ASN A 411 14.56 -15.76 21.27
C ASN A 411 13.10 -15.87 20.79
N ALA A 412 12.38 -14.73 20.77
CA ALA A 412 11.00 -14.67 20.28
C ALA A 412 10.90 -14.60 18.75
N THR A 413 12.02 -14.41 18.06
CA THR A 413 12.10 -14.41 16.60
C THR A 413 13.26 -15.29 16.19
N VAL A 414 12.99 -16.24 15.32
CA VAL A 414 13.92 -17.30 14.90
C VAL A 414 13.63 -17.73 13.48
N HIS A 415 14.64 -18.22 12.77
CA HIS A 415 14.43 -18.95 11.54
C HIS A 415 13.88 -20.35 11.81
N ASP A 416 12.92 -20.78 10.99
CA ASP A 416 12.56 -22.20 10.90
C ASP A 416 13.48 -22.94 9.92
N GLU A 417 13.11 -24.15 9.49
CA GLU A 417 13.86 -24.97 8.52
C GLU A 417 13.49 -24.64 7.05
N GLU A 418 12.43 -23.85 6.83
CA GLU A 418 11.88 -23.52 5.50
C GLU A 418 12.27 -22.10 5.02
N GLY A 419 13.20 -21.47 5.73
CA GLY A 419 13.72 -20.14 5.46
C GLY A 419 12.80 -19.01 5.92
N LEU A 420 11.78 -19.29 6.74
CA LEU A 420 10.93 -18.25 7.30
C LEU A 420 11.53 -17.71 8.58
N ASN A 421 11.64 -16.39 8.66
CA ASN A 421 11.73 -15.69 9.93
C ASN A 421 10.38 -15.84 10.67
N VAL A 422 10.31 -16.63 11.74
CA VAL A 422 9.08 -16.89 12.52
C VAL A 422 9.06 -15.99 13.77
N MET A 423 7.91 -15.37 14.02
CA MET A 423 7.68 -14.54 15.22
C MET A 423 6.79 -15.29 16.22
N ALA A 424 7.38 -15.74 17.32
CA ALA A 424 6.65 -16.35 18.44
C ALA A 424 6.08 -15.26 19.36
N TYR A 425 4.83 -14.86 19.10
CA TYR A 425 4.15 -13.75 19.80
C TYR A 425 4.13 -13.92 21.33
N ASN A 426 3.87 -15.14 21.81
CA ASN A 426 3.80 -15.48 23.24
C ASN A 426 5.15 -15.39 23.98
N ARG A 427 6.27 -15.40 23.25
CA ARG A 427 7.62 -15.31 23.81
C ARG A 427 8.13 -13.87 23.89
N CYS A 428 7.53 -12.96 23.12
CA CYS A 428 7.96 -11.57 23.06
C CYS A 428 7.71 -10.85 24.39
N VAL A 429 8.77 -10.27 24.96
CA VAL A 429 8.70 -9.46 26.19
C VAL A 429 8.70 -7.95 25.93
N GLY A 430 8.62 -7.54 24.67
CA GLY A 430 8.41 -6.13 24.29
C GLY A 430 9.61 -5.20 24.42
N THR A 431 10.84 -5.70 24.30
CA THR A 431 12.05 -4.85 24.31
C THR A 431 12.16 -3.92 23.11
N ARG A 432 11.48 -4.24 22.00
CA ARG A 432 11.43 -3.49 20.73
C ARG A 432 12.73 -3.39 19.93
N TYR A 433 13.85 -3.94 20.43
CA TYR A 433 15.15 -3.84 19.76
C TYR A 433 15.16 -4.50 18.36
N CYS A 434 14.39 -5.56 18.16
CA CYS A 434 14.25 -6.21 16.84
C CYS A 434 13.70 -5.28 15.75
N SER A 435 12.91 -4.25 16.10
CA SER A 435 12.46 -3.24 15.11
C SER A 435 13.57 -2.24 14.80
N ASN A 436 14.32 -1.78 15.80
CA ASN A 436 15.45 -0.87 15.57
C ASN A 436 16.50 -1.48 14.63
N ASN A 437 16.82 -2.77 14.82
CA ASN A 437 17.82 -3.47 14.00
C ASN A 437 17.28 -3.93 12.63
N CYS A 438 15.96 -3.91 12.42
CA CYS A 438 15.38 -4.21 11.11
C CYS A 438 15.60 -3.01 10.18
N ALA A 439 16.34 -3.20 9.09
CA ALA A 439 16.65 -2.14 8.12
C ALA A 439 15.39 -1.50 7.52
N TRP A 440 14.36 -2.31 7.21
CA TRP A 440 13.12 -1.84 6.60
C TRP A 440 12.07 -1.32 7.59
N LYS A 441 12.32 -1.41 8.92
CA LYS A 441 11.38 -1.00 9.96
C LYS A 441 9.97 -1.58 9.78
N VAL A 442 9.88 -2.87 9.43
CA VAL A 442 8.62 -3.61 9.15
C VAL A 442 8.14 -4.47 10.33
N ARG A 443 8.72 -4.27 11.52
CA ARG A 443 8.22 -4.85 12.78
C ARG A 443 7.35 -3.84 13.50
N ARG A 444 6.09 -4.21 13.74
CA ARG A 444 5.06 -3.37 14.38
C ARG A 444 4.84 -3.77 15.82
N PHE A 445 4.74 -2.79 16.72
CA PHE A 445 4.65 -3.05 18.15
C PHE A 445 3.26 -2.71 18.68
N ASN A 446 2.65 -3.64 19.40
CA ASN A 446 1.41 -3.37 20.11
C ASN A 446 1.68 -2.51 21.35
N TYR A 447 1.57 -1.19 21.21
CA TYR A 447 1.71 -0.27 22.34
C TYR A 447 0.57 -0.44 23.36
N PHE A 448 -0.64 -0.65 22.85
CA PHE A 448 -1.85 -0.84 23.65
C PHE A 448 -2.52 -2.16 23.29
N ASP A 449 -3.52 -2.54 24.07
CA ASP A 449 -4.38 -3.67 23.72
C ASP A 449 -5.48 -3.18 22.77
N TYR A 450 -5.09 -2.98 21.51
CA TYR A 450 -5.97 -2.40 20.47
C TYR A 450 -7.22 -3.25 20.20
N HIS A 451 -7.18 -4.55 20.50
CA HIS A 451 -8.35 -5.41 20.37
C HIS A 451 -9.33 -5.21 21.53
N LYS A 452 -8.86 -5.20 22.78
CA LYS A 452 -9.75 -5.13 23.95
C LYS A 452 -10.17 -3.72 24.35
N ARG A 453 -9.48 -2.68 23.86
CA ARG A 453 -9.76 -1.29 24.20
C ARG A 453 -10.43 -0.56 23.04
N PRO A 454 -11.46 0.27 23.30
CA PRO A 454 -11.96 1.25 22.34
C PRO A 454 -10.84 2.19 21.89
N LEU A 455 -10.96 2.75 20.68
CA LEU A 455 -9.95 3.66 20.13
C LEU A 455 -9.85 5.00 20.88
N GLU A 456 -10.94 5.44 21.51
CA GLU A 456 -11.00 6.71 22.27
C GLU A 456 -10.44 6.56 23.70
N ASP A 457 -10.44 5.35 24.27
CA ASP A 457 -10.15 5.08 25.68
C ASP A 457 -8.83 4.29 25.88
N LEU A 458 -7.86 4.50 24.99
CA LEU A 458 -6.60 3.74 24.99
C LEU A 458 -5.74 4.01 26.24
N TYR A 459 -5.83 5.21 26.80
CA TYR A 459 -5.02 5.67 27.94
C TYR A 459 -5.70 5.49 29.29
N ASP A 460 -6.93 5.00 29.33
CA ASP A 460 -7.60 4.78 30.59
C ASP A 460 -6.77 3.80 31.43
N SER A 461 -6.49 4.25 32.65
CA SER A 461 -5.75 3.51 33.67
C SER A 461 -6.62 3.36 34.90
N ALA A 462 -6.34 2.35 35.73
CA ALA A 462 -7.01 2.14 37.00
C ALA A 462 -7.01 3.38 37.93
N VAL A 463 -6.09 4.33 37.70
CA VAL A 463 -5.98 5.59 38.45
C VAL A 463 -6.97 6.65 37.92
N VAL A 464 -7.24 6.67 36.62
CA VAL A 464 -8.10 7.65 35.96
C VAL A 464 -9.54 7.13 35.84
N ASN A 465 -9.71 5.82 35.66
CA ASN A 465 -11.00 5.15 35.56
C ASN A 465 -11.05 3.94 36.52
N PRO A 466 -11.62 4.10 37.74
CA PRO A 466 -11.62 3.07 38.77
C PRO A 466 -12.36 1.79 38.36
N SER A 467 -13.29 1.84 37.39
CA SER A 467 -13.97 0.64 36.89
C SER A 467 -12.99 -0.35 36.27
N ILE A 468 -11.89 0.13 35.66
CA ILE A 468 -10.85 -0.73 35.08
C ILE A 468 -10.12 -1.52 36.17
N LEU A 469 -9.97 -0.97 37.37
CA LEU A 469 -9.41 -1.72 38.50
C LEU A 469 -10.34 -2.84 38.95
N PHE A 470 -11.64 -2.55 39.03
CA PHE A 470 -12.66 -3.53 39.40
C PHE A 470 -12.84 -4.61 38.32
N ASP A 471 -12.87 -4.23 37.04
CA ASP A 471 -12.88 -5.15 35.90
C ASP A 471 -11.64 -6.06 35.89
N TRP A 472 -10.46 -5.50 36.16
CA TRP A 472 -9.23 -6.27 36.29
C TRP A 472 -9.25 -7.23 37.50
N LEU A 473 -9.85 -6.83 38.62
CA LEU A 473 -10.05 -7.66 39.82
C LEU A 473 -11.06 -8.79 39.59
N GLU A 474 -12.13 -8.53 38.82
CA GLU A 474 -13.12 -9.54 38.42
C GLU A 474 -12.58 -10.53 37.38
N SER A 475 -11.92 -10.01 36.35
CA SER A 475 -11.28 -10.81 35.31
C SER A 475 -10.19 -10.02 34.59
N ARG A 476 -8.96 -10.53 34.67
CA ARG A 476 -7.82 -10.01 33.89
C ARG A 476 -8.06 -10.04 32.36
N GLU A 477 -9.09 -10.75 31.91
CA GLU A 477 -9.43 -10.92 30.50
C GLU A 477 -10.55 -10.00 30.01
N LYS A 478 -11.31 -9.35 30.91
CA LYS A 478 -12.46 -8.51 30.56
C LYS A 478 -12.03 -7.33 29.67
N PRO A 479 -12.60 -7.16 28.46
CA PRO A 479 -12.31 -6.02 27.62
C PRO A 479 -12.92 -4.74 28.21
N SER A 480 -12.40 -3.57 27.83
CA SER A 480 -13.04 -2.29 28.16
C SER A 480 -14.02 -1.83 27.07
N ARG A 481 -14.34 -2.72 26.12
CA ARG A 481 -15.40 -2.54 25.12
C ARG A 481 -16.72 -3.07 25.68
N ASP A 482 -17.82 -2.55 25.15
CA ASP A 482 -19.15 -3.11 25.36
C ASP A 482 -19.19 -4.60 24.95
N GLU A 483 -19.92 -5.43 25.70
CA GLU A 483 -19.91 -6.89 25.51
C GLU A 483 -20.38 -7.29 24.10
N ASP A 484 -21.45 -6.67 23.61
CA ASP A 484 -22.00 -6.96 22.28
C ASP A 484 -21.01 -6.57 21.18
N GLU A 485 -20.29 -5.45 21.35
CA GLU A 485 -19.25 -5.03 20.41
C GLU A 485 -18.09 -6.03 20.37
N TRP A 486 -17.64 -6.50 21.54
CA TRP A 486 -16.55 -7.45 21.62
C TRP A 486 -16.89 -8.79 20.97
N ASP A 487 -18.11 -9.29 21.18
CA ASP A 487 -18.55 -10.56 20.59
C ASP A 487 -18.65 -10.48 19.07
N LEU A 488 -19.14 -9.38 18.51
CA LEU A 488 -19.15 -9.15 17.07
C LEU A 488 -17.73 -9.10 16.47
N LEU A 489 -16.80 -8.44 17.15
CA LEU A 489 -15.42 -8.33 16.69
C LEU A 489 -14.68 -9.67 16.65
N LYS A 490 -15.02 -10.61 17.53
CA LYS A 490 -14.46 -11.97 17.52
C LYS A 490 -14.81 -12.74 16.25
N LEU A 491 -16.02 -12.54 15.71
CA LEU A 491 -16.50 -13.26 14.52
C LEU A 491 -15.68 -12.92 13.25
N VAL A 492 -15.07 -11.74 13.22
CA VAL A 492 -14.21 -11.29 12.10
C VAL A 492 -12.80 -11.89 12.18
N LYS A 493 -12.39 -12.43 13.34
CA LYS A 493 -11.04 -12.92 13.54
C LYS A 493 -10.82 -14.28 12.89
N ASN A 494 -9.73 -14.42 12.14
CA ASN A 494 -9.24 -15.67 11.63
C ASN A 494 -8.88 -16.61 12.80
N PRO A 495 -9.53 -17.77 12.96
CA PRO A 495 -9.27 -18.68 14.08
C PRO A 495 -7.89 -19.35 14.01
N GLN A 496 -7.22 -19.31 12.86
CA GLN A 496 -5.90 -19.93 12.66
C GLN A 496 -4.74 -18.99 13.02
N VAL A 497 -5.02 -17.72 13.36
CA VAL A 497 -4.00 -16.72 13.68
C VAL A 497 -4.21 -16.21 15.09
N SER A 498 -3.14 -16.19 15.90
CA SER A 498 -3.20 -15.63 17.25
C SER A 498 -3.66 -14.17 17.22
N VAL A 499 -4.59 -13.78 18.11
CA VAL A 499 -4.90 -12.38 18.40
C VAL A 499 -3.89 -11.89 19.44
N ARG A 500 -3.13 -10.83 19.13
CA ARG A 500 -2.01 -10.40 19.97
C ARG A 500 -2.47 -9.45 21.07
N MET A 501 -1.77 -9.51 22.19
CA MET A 501 -1.95 -8.59 23.31
C MET A 501 -0.97 -7.42 23.23
N ARG A 502 -1.15 -6.41 24.09
CA ARG A 502 -0.17 -5.34 24.28
C ARG A 502 1.23 -5.89 24.58
N GLY A 503 2.26 -5.13 24.21
CA GLY A 503 3.65 -5.43 24.55
C GLY A 503 4.33 -6.44 23.63
N VAL A 504 3.70 -6.81 22.51
CA VAL A 504 4.19 -7.83 21.59
C VAL A 504 4.53 -7.21 20.23
N MET A 505 5.65 -7.64 19.65
CA MET A 505 6.04 -7.32 18.28
C MET A 505 5.35 -8.23 17.27
N GLU A 506 5.04 -7.67 16.12
CA GLU A 506 4.44 -8.34 14.98
C GLU A 506 5.17 -7.99 13.69
N LYS A 507 4.95 -8.80 12.65
CA LYS A 507 5.53 -8.63 11.32
C LYS A 507 4.76 -9.49 10.31
N CYS A 508 4.92 -9.21 9.02
CA CYS A 508 4.54 -10.16 7.98
C CYS A 508 5.20 -11.52 8.23
N THR A 509 4.44 -12.60 8.15
CA THR A 509 4.87 -13.99 8.38
C THR A 509 4.77 -14.85 7.13
N TYR A 510 4.66 -14.24 5.94
CA TYR A 510 4.28 -14.91 4.70
C TYR A 510 3.00 -15.75 4.81
N CYS A 511 2.07 -15.32 5.67
CA CYS A 511 0.82 -16.03 5.94
C CYS A 511 1.07 -17.49 6.36
N VAL A 512 1.96 -17.71 7.33
CA VAL A 512 2.34 -19.05 7.84
C VAL A 512 1.15 -19.98 8.11
N GLN A 513 0.00 -19.45 8.54
CA GLN A 513 -1.23 -20.21 8.72
C GLN A 513 -1.75 -20.86 7.42
N ARG A 514 -1.57 -20.22 6.27
CA ARG A 514 -1.93 -20.75 4.95
C ARG A 514 -0.89 -21.77 4.48
N ILE A 515 0.39 -21.51 4.74
CA ILE A 515 1.50 -22.44 4.47
C ILE A 515 1.26 -23.76 5.22
N GLU A 516 1.03 -23.69 6.53
CA GLU A 516 0.77 -24.86 7.36
C GLU A 516 -0.50 -25.60 6.94
N ALA A 517 -1.59 -24.89 6.62
CA ALA A 517 -2.80 -25.52 6.11
C ALA A 517 -2.56 -26.30 4.80
N ALA A 518 -1.79 -25.74 3.86
CA ALA A 518 -1.44 -26.41 2.61
C ALA A 518 -0.55 -27.65 2.86
N LYS A 519 0.45 -27.52 3.73
CA LYS A 519 1.33 -28.63 4.13
C LYS A 519 0.55 -29.76 4.81
N ILE A 520 -0.37 -29.43 5.72
CA ILE A 520 -1.22 -30.41 6.39
C ILE A 520 -2.09 -31.13 5.37
N LYS A 521 -2.73 -30.40 4.44
CA LYS A 521 -3.54 -30.99 3.36
C LYS A 521 -2.75 -31.98 2.51
N LYS A 522 -1.50 -31.64 2.15
CA LYS A 522 -0.59 -32.55 1.44
C LYS A 522 -0.24 -33.80 2.24
N LYS A 523 0.18 -33.63 3.49
CA LYS A 523 0.50 -34.76 4.38
C LYS A 523 -0.69 -35.69 4.61
N MET A 524 -1.90 -35.14 4.68
CA MET A 524 -3.14 -35.93 4.78
C MET A 524 -3.44 -36.70 3.49
N ALA A 525 -3.32 -36.05 2.33
CA ALA A 525 -3.53 -36.69 1.02
C ALA A 525 -2.51 -37.82 0.76
N ALA A 526 -1.29 -37.65 1.26
CA ALA A 526 -0.22 -38.63 1.23
C ALA A 526 -0.46 -39.86 2.13
N GLY A 527 -1.42 -39.83 3.07
CA GLY A 527 -1.82 -41.00 3.86
C GLY A 527 -1.05 -41.23 5.17
N GLY A 528 -0.35 -40.22 5.69
CA GLY A 528 0.20 -40.20 7.07
C GLY A 528 1.32 -41.20 7.41
N GLY A 529 1.77 -42.04 6.47
CA GLY A 529 2.92 -42.95 6.60
C GLY A 529 4.23 -42.36 6.07
N SER A 530 5.28 -43.19 5.97
CA SER A 530 6.57 -42.83 5.36
C SER A 530 6.40 -42.56 3.86
N VAL A 531 6.00 -41.33 3.51
CA VAL A 531 5.71 -40.94 2.13
C VAL A 531 6.96 -40.36 1.49
N ALA A 532 7.16 -40.62 0.20
CA ALA A 532 8.25 -40.07 -0.57
C ALA A 532 8.20 -38.53 -0.60
N HIS A 533 9.39 -37.92 -0.64
CA HIS A 533 9.62 -36.46 -0.58
C HIS A 533 8.73 -35.64 -1.53
N GLY A 534 8.57 -36.09 -2.79
CA GLY A 534 7.77 -35.38 -3.80
C GLY A 534 6.25 -35.37 -3.54
N ASP A 535 5.72 -36.31 -2.75
CA ASP A 535 4.28 -36.44 -2.51
C ASP A 535 3.76 -35.44 -1.46
N VAL A 536 4.67 -34.87 -0.66
CA VAL A 536 4.35 -33.91 0.43
C VAL A 536 4.83 -32.48 0.14
N GLN A 537 5.55 -32.28 -0.96
CA GLN A 537 5.93 -30.95 -1.42
C GLN A 537 4.67 -30.14 -1.82
N VAL A 538 4.70 -28.86 -1.47
CA VAL A 538 3.65 -27.90 -1.82
C VAL A 538 4.21 -27.10 -2.99
N THR A 539 3.42 -27.05 -4.05
CA THR A 539 3.72 -26.43 -5.33
C THR A 539 2.66 -25.38 -5.63
N ASP A 540 2.89 -24.53 -6.63
CA ASP A 540 1.93 -23.50 -7.04
C ASP A 540 0.57 -24.12 -7.45
N ARG A 541 0.59 -25.34 -7.99
CA ARG A 541 -0.60 -26.10 -8.41
C ARG A 541 -1.55 -26.45 -7.26
N ASP A 542 -1.08 -26.35 -6.02
CA ASP A 542 -1.87 -26.65 -4.82
C ASP A 542 -2.74 -25.46 -4.35
N GLY A 543 -2.64 -24.31 -5.03
CA GLY A 543 -3.45 -23.13 -4.77
C GLY A 543 -3.06 -22.38 -3.49
N LEU A 544 -1.83 -22.54 -3.01
CA LEU A 544 -1.31 -21.75 -1.90
C LEU A 544 -1.02 -20.32 -2.39
N LEU A 545 -1.86 -19.38 -1.98
CA LEU A 545 -1.65 -17.95 -2.22
C LEU A 545 -1.56 -17.22 -0.88
N ALA A 546 -0.53 -16.38 -0.72
CA ALA A 546 -0.48 -15.44 0.38
C ALA A 546 -1.65 -14.44 0.26
N ALA A 547 -2.15 -13.90 1.38
CA ALA A 547 -3.29 -12.98 1.33
C ALA A 547 -3.03 -11.72 0.49
N CYS A 548 -1.80 -11.19 0.56
CA CYS A 548 -1.39 -10.05 -0.25
C CYS A 548 -1.31 -10.37 -1.75
N GLN A 549 -0.87 -11.57 -2.12
CA GLN A 549 -0.86 -12.07 -3.51
C GLN A 549 -2.30 -12.25 -4.02
N GLN A 550 -3.15 -12.96 -3.27
CA GLN A 550 -4.53 -13.23 -3.68
C GLN A 550 -5.36 -11.95 -3.88
N ALA A 551 -5.10 -10.91 -3.09
CA ALA A 551 -5.82 -9.65 -3.19
C ALA A 551 -5.25 -8.66 -4.22
N CYS A 552 -4.07 -8.95 -4.79
CA CYS A 552 -3.43 -8.05 -5.74
C CYS A 552 -4.08 -8.18 -7.12
N ALA A 553 -4.96 -7.24 -7.47
CA ALA A 553 -5.63 -7.22 -8.78
C ALA A 553 -4.66 -7.08 -9.97
N ALA A 554 -3.47 -6.52 -9.75
CA ALA A 554 -2.43 -6.39 -10.76
C ALA A 554 -1.46 -7.58 -10.79
N GLU A 555 -1.67 -8.60 -9.94
CA GLU A 555 -0.81 -9.79 -9.82
C GLU A 555 0.68 -9.47 -9.56
N ALA A 556 0.96 -8.30 -8.97
CA ALA A 556 2.31 -7.80 -8.73
C ALA A 556 3.09 -8.54 -7.63
N ILE A 557 2.49 -9.51 -6.92
CA ILE A 557 3.13 -10.24 -5.82
C ILE A 557 3.05 -11.72 -6.12
N THR A 558 4.20 -12.37 -6.26
CA THR A 558 4.32 -13.81 -6.49
C THR A 558 4.99 -14.45 -5.29
N PHE A 559 4.29 -15.37 -4.62
CA PHE A 559 4.81 -16.13 -3.48
C PHE A 559 4.77 -17.63 -3.80
N GLY A 560 5.81 -18.35 -3.41
CA GLY A 560 5.93 -19.77 -3.73
C GLY A 560 7.14 -20.46 -3.10
N ASN A 561 7.32 -21.73 -3.45
CA ASN A 561 8.41 -22.57 -2.99
C ASN A 561 9.62 -22.46 -3.92
N LEU A 562 10.74 -21.96 -3.41
CA LEU A 562 12.01 -21.79 -4.12
C LEU A 562 12.69 -23.12 -4.49
N LEU A 563 12.32 -24.24 -3.85
CA LEU A 563 12.81 -25.57 -4.24
C LEU A 563 11.99 -26.21 -5.35
N ASP A 564 10.81 -25.66 -5.68
CA ASP A 564 10.04 -26.06 -6.85
C ASP A 564 10.53 -25.26 -8.06
N LYS A 565 11.33 -25.90 -8.91
CA LYS A 565 11.96 -25.25 -10.08
C LYS A 565 10.96 -24.72 -11.10
N ASP A 566 9.75 -25.28 -11.12
CA ASP A 566 8.67 -24.88 -12.02
C ASP A 566 7.77 -23.80 -11.39
N SER A 567 8.05 -23.35 -10.16
CA SER A 567 7.26 -22.32 -9.47
C SER A 567 7.44 -20.96 -10.13
N ALA A 568 6.35 -20.20 -10.22
CA ALA A 568 6.32 -18.85 -10.74
C ALA A 568 7.32 -17.95 -9.99
N VAL A 569 7.49 -18.11 -8.67
CA VAL A 569 8.43 -17.26 -7.92
C VAL A 569 9.89 -17.50 -8.32
N VAL A 570 10.23 -18.72 -8.76
CA VAL A 570 11.58 -19.05 -9.25
C VAL A 570 11.82 -18.39 -10.60
N ALA A 571 10.86 -18.48 -11.51
CA ALA A 571 10.90 -17.79 -12.81
C ALA A 571 11.01 -16.27 -12.63
N GLU A 572 10.18 -15.70 -11.76
CA GLU A 572 10.21 -14.27 -11.41
C GLU A 572 11.59 -13.84 -10.87
N LYS A 573 12.18 -14.62 -9.96
CA LYS A 573 13.50 -14.33 -9.38
C LYS A 573 14.66 -14.49 -10.37
N ALA A 574 14.49 -15.30 -11.41
CA ALA A 574 15.46 -15.45 -12.49
C ALA A 574 15.45 -14.28 -13.50
N SER A 575 14.40 -13.44 -13.48
CA SER A 575 14.29 -12.27 -14.35
C SER A 575 15.51 -11.34 -14.20
N PRO A 576 16.05 -10.76 -15.30
CA PRO A 576 17.10 -9.76 -15.24
C PRO A 576 16.68 -8.48 -14.50
N LEU A 577 15.37 -8.26 -14.31
CA LEU A 577 14.82 -7.15 -13.55
C LEU A 577 15.00 -7.32 -12.04
N THR A 578 15.31 -8.52 -11.57
CA THR A 578 15.32 -8.87 -10.14
C THR A 578 16.45 -8.21 -9.36
N TYR A 579 16.11 -7.57 -8.25
CA TYR A 579 17.06 -7.04 -7.29
C TYR A 579 16.61 -7.18 -5.84
N GLU A 580 17.57 -7.04 -4.94
CA GLU A 580 17.35 -7.00 -3.50
C GLU A 580 17.40 -5.56 -2.99
N VAL A 581 16.37 -5.16 -2.25
CA VAL A 581 16.34 -3.85 -1.60
C VAL A 581 17.38 -3.84 -0.49
N MET A 582 18.32 -2.90 -0.57
CA MET A 582 19.45 -2.77 0.37
C MET A 582 20.34 -4.02 0.44
N GLY A 583 20.56 -4.73 -0.68
CA GLY A 583 21.46 -5.89 -0.73
C GLY A 583 22.89 -5.63 -0.21
N TYR A 584 23.33 -4.36 -0.16
CA TYR A 584 24.62 -3.96 0.44
C TYR A 584 24.76 -4.24 1.93
N LEU A 585 23.64 -4.49 2.63
CA LEU A 585 23.63 -4.85 4.05
C LEU A 585 23.91 -6.34 4.30
N ASP A 586 24.07 -7.14 3.24
CA ASP A 586 24.35 -8.57 3.30
C ASP A 586 23.27 -9.38 4.06
N THR A 587 22.02 -8.89 4.02
CA THR A 587 20.90 -9.50 4.76
C THR A 587 20.24 -10.67 4.02
N HIS A 588 20.52 -10.85 2.72
CA HIS A 588 19.93 -11.88 1.85
C HIS A 588 18.39 -12.03 2.02
N PRO A 589 17.60 -11.03 1.60
CA PRO A 589 16.15 -11.06 1.70
C PRO A 589 15.52 -12.15 0.81
N ARG A 590 14.55 -12.90 1.36
CA ARG A 590 13.73 -13.84 0.59
C ARG A 590 12.72 -13.14 -0.31
N THR A 591 12.32 -11.91 0.01
CA THR A 591 11.60 -11.04 -0.93
C THR A 591 12.58 -10.35 -1.88
N THR A 592 12.33 -10.43 -3.18
CA THR A 592 13.01 -9.64 -4.21
C THR A 592 12.02 -8.77 -4.95
N TYR A 593 12.53 -7.79 -5.69
CA TYR A 593 11.73 -6.83 -6.45
C TYR A 593 12.19 -6.81 -7.90
N HIS A 594 11.27 -6.57 -8.83
CA HIS A 594 11.65 -6.21 -10.19
C HIS A 594 11.86 -4.70 -10.29
N GLY A 595 12.95 -4.29 -10.94
CA GLY A 595 13.13 -2.90 -11.32
C GLY A 595 12.03 -2.45 -12.27
N ARG A 596 11.57 -1.21 -12.13
CA ARG A 596 10.45 -0.67 -12.91
C ARG A 596 10.95 -0.17 -14.27
N VAL A 597 10.35 -0.66 -15.34
CA VAL A 597 10.63 -0.18 -16.71
C VAL A 597 9.52 0.79 -17.12
N ARG A 598 9.90 2.04 -17.44
CA ARG A 598 8.98 3.07 -17.94
C ARG A 598 8.98 3.08 -19.48
N ASN A 599 7.85 3.43 -20.08
CA ASN A 599 7.73 3.51 -21.54
C ASN A 599 7.35 4.95 -21.98
N PRO A 600 8.28 5.92 -21.86
CA PRO A 600 8.02 7.28 -22.31
C PRO A 600 7.85 7.30 -23.84
N ASN A 601 6.89 8.08 -24.34
CA ASN A 601 6.72 8.28 -25.78
C ASN A 601 7.72 9.33 -26.28
N PRO A 602 8.65 9.01 -27.20
CA PRO A 602 9.62 9.97 -27.76
C PRO A 602 9.00 11.21 -28.42
N ASP A 603 7.75 11.13 -28.88
CA ASP A 603 7.07 12.25 -29.55
C ASP A 603 6.52 13.30 -28.56
N MET A 604 6.51 13.00 -27.26
CA MET A 604 5.99 13.90 -26.26
C MET A 604 7.00 15.00 -25.90
N PRO A 605 6.59 16.27 -25.71
CA PRO A 605 7.51 17.36 -25.36
C PRO A 605 8.27 17.14 -24.05
N ASP A 606 7.71 16.32 -23.18
CA ASP A 606 8.25 15.93 -21.87
C ASP A 606 8.83 14.51 -21.88
N ALA A 607 9.18 13.96 -23.05
CA ALA A 607 9.93 12.71 -23.14
C ALA A 607 11.26 12.79 -22.37
N TYR A 608 11.70 11.65 -21.85
CA TYR A 608 12.96 11.52 -21.12
C TYR A 608 13.60 10.17 -21.45
N ASP A 609 14.92 10.17 -21.64
CA ASP A 609 15.65 8.92 -21.93
C ASP A 609 15.89 8.09 -20.68
N LYS A 610 16.12 8.74 -19.53
CA LYS A 610 16.31 8.10 -18.22
C LYS A 610 15.28 8.63 -17.21
N PRO A 611 14.75 7.79 -16.30
CA PRO A 611 13.81 8.24 -15.27
C PRO A 611 14.46 9.26 -14.32
N PHE A 612 13.65 10.11 -13.67
CA PHE A 612 14.19 11.15 -12.79
C PHE A 612 14.89 10.58 -11.57
N SER A 613 14.44 9.42 -11.08
CA SER A 613 15.13 8.65 -10.03
C SER A 613 16.54 8.20 -10.41
N TYR A 614 16.81 7.95 -11.69
CA TYR A 614 18.15 7.63 -12.16
C TYR A 614 19.06 8.86 -12.09
N THR A 615 18.56 10.01 -12.56
CA THR A 615 19.25 11.30 -12.52
C THR A 615 19.57 11.72 -11.09
N GLU A 616 18.63 11.53 -10.17
CA GLU A 616 18.81 11.81 -8.74
C GLU A 616 19.92 10.94 -8.10
N TYR A 617 20.11 9.72 -8.60
CA TYR A 617 21.14 8.79 -8.14
C TYR A 617 22.52 9.04 -8.78
N HIS A 618 22.57 9.42 -10.06
CA HIS A 618 23.81 9.70 -10.82
C HIS A 618 23.85 11.15 -11.34
N PRO A 619 24.06 12.15 -10.45
CA PRO A 619 24.04 13.55 -10.85
C PRO A 619 25.16 13.93 -11.84
N ASP A 620 26.33 13.30 -11.72
CA ASP A 620 27.51 13.63 -12.54
C ASP A 620 27.37 13.21 -14.01
N GLU A 621 26.47 12.28 -14.34
CA GLU A 621 26.21 11.86 -15.72
C GLU A 621 25.36 12.86 -16.52
N HIS A 622 24.78 13.87 -15.85
CA HIS A 622 23.91 14.87 -16.47
C HIS A 622 24.61 16.20 -16.79
N GLY A 623 25.93 16.30 -16.59
CA GLY A 623 26.75 17.42 -17.06
C GLY A 623 27.40 17.12 -18.41
N HIS A 624 27.10 17.93 -19.43
CA HIS A 624 27.64 17.93 -20.81
C HIS A 624 26.80 17.19 -21.87
N GLU A 625 25.64 17.76 -22.19
CA GLU A 625 25.22 17.83 -23.60
C GLU A 625 25.41 19.27 -24.11
N GLY A 626 26.41 19.45 -24.97
CA GLY A 626 26.67 20.70 -25.68
C GLY A 626 27.93 21.44 -25.22
N HIS A 627 29.09 21.00 -25.70
CA HIS A 627 30.05 21.82 -26.45
C HIS A 627 31.36 21.02 -26.60
N ASP A 628 31.63 20.58 -27.83
CA ASP A 628 32.99 20.32 -28.29
C ASP A 628 33.85 21.54 -27.95
N HIS A 629 34.91 21.35 -27.15
CA HIS A 629 36.18 22.07 -27.32
C HIS A 629 37.31 21.32 -26.63
N ASP A 630 38.26 20.87 -27.44
CA ASP A 630 39.65 20.61 -27.07
C ASP A 630 40.19 21.71 -26.13
N HIS A 631 41.02 21.34 -25.15
CA HIS A 631 42.40 21.85 -25.03
C HIS A 631 43.08 21.39 -23.72
N ASP A 632 44.15 20.61 -23.91
CA ASP A 632 45.51 20.86 -23.44
C ASP A 632 45.75 21.60 -22.11
N GLY A 633 46.45 20.91 -21.20
CA GLY A 633 47.83 21.26 -20.87
C GLY A 633 48.11 22.39 -19.86
N HIS A 634 49.09 22.09 -18.99
CA HIS A 634 49.82 22.97 -18.07
C HIS A 634 49.13 23.25 -16.72
N GLY A 635 49.80 23.22 -15.58
CA GLY A 635 51.22 23.12 -15.28
C GLY A 635 51.40 23.53 -13.82
N ALA A 636 52.10 22.70 -13.05
CA ALA A 636 52.37 22.94 -11.63
C ALA A 636 53.38 24.09 -11.45
N GLY A 637 53.12 24.95 -10.46
CA GLY A 637 54.08 25.87 -9.85
C GLY A 637 53.62 26.13 -8.41
N ASP A 638 54.26 25.49 -7.43
CA ASP A 638 55.28 26.06 -6.53
C ASP A 638 54.65 26.77 -5.31
N LYS A 639 54.78 26.17 -4.10
CA LYS A 639 55.64 26.64 -2.96
C LYS A 639 54.89 27.57 -1.99
N ASP A 640 55.04 27.58 -0.67
CA ASP A 640 55.93 27.02 0.37
C ASP A 640 55.03 26.98 1.65
N GLY A 641 55.14 26.07 2.62
CA GLY A 641 56.28 25.89 3.52
C GLY A 641 55.97 26.51 4.91
N HIS A 642 55.54 25.67 5.87
CA HIS A 642 56.17 25.48 7.19
C HIS A 642 55.46 24.40 8.00
#